data_AF-A0A3N5RKT2-F1
#
_entry.id   AF-A0A3N5RKT2-F1
#
_cell.length_a   1.000
_cell.length_b   1.000
_cell.length_c   1.000
_cell.angle_alpha   90.00
_cell.angle_beta   90.00
_cell.angle_gamma   90.00
#
_symmetry.space_group_name_H-M   'P 1'
#
loop_
_entity.id
_entity.type
_entity.pdbx_description
1 polymer ?
#
loop_
_entity_poly.entity_id
_entity_poly.type
_entity_poly.pdbx_seq_one_letter_code
_entity_poly.pdbx_strand_id
1 'polypeptide(L)'
;MQIARPVTFLTKRIPFFLILAGLGISVFGAAPNLFGFSHSGGFGPNQLSVVSGGSVIFLTGILFFMPRSVQVIGDWLYLAFGVAASAFAADLFIVQGLPGLAPKLILVFSVLLGAVIWYSRPDADSVKEPDKISGTVQLPVKIDLVGTVEFISLVLQLILMLLLIQQFKLENQAFYNNIIPLVFYGFLIHSVFPKKLRLPFFLGISITAILGLLGLQNGLWLIGAGLGLLLITRLPFPFWGRVILLLVTAGMLVLLRIEVLPAPWSQAIWPVFGSIFMFRLIVYMYDLKHSKENPGLFPTLSYFFLLPNVVFPLFPVIDFAAFRKTYYNEKASTIYQSGIRWMFWGAVHLILYRIVNYYFVLSPESVTNGFELYRFIVSNLVLLLRISGQFHMIIGILHLFGFNLPRTMHEYFLSSSYTDLWRRANIYWKDFMLKVFYYPVYFMLRKLGPNGQLVIATLFVFVVTWFLHAYQWFWLRGSFLLTAPDVAYWSIFGMLVLFNILYETKHGRKRSLGKVKVTFRMFLVKVLATTGTFLSLAVLWSLWTSSSIPGWFSLWSVLFRDPGSLAQFFFLVIATLLVFGVIIWIKEKNWSIAFPGKQSFVKYALGNGAFISIVFLIGNPMVYSHFGGKAQEILADLTTSRLSDRDAQLLVKGYYEDLLGVDRFNTDLWDIYNKRPTDWPAIQETEAGRATRDFLIVELVPSTAIEFHGSEFIINQWGFRDKEYEWVAPDDTFRAVLLGPSFVMGSGVSNDETFEAVLEARLNSEIMGAVYSEYEILNFGMAGYSALQELWAYESRALTFRPQAAFYVAHQLETDILVRNLADRAVRGAVLPYEHLNDVINQAGVQAGMSSEEAERRLQPFGAELVTWTYQRFVQISLENGVLPVWVFLPTLEASVDLEIAQELEDEAVAAGFKIVSLADVYEGKDIRSLIVADWDYHPNQEGHKLVAVRLYQAILSTPELSQAFGFKQ
;
A
#
# COMPACT_ATOMS: atom_id res chain seq x y z
N MET A 1 -55.70 45.28 16.54
CA MET A 1 -55.11 44.39 17.57
C MET A 1 -54.79 43.05 16.90
N GLN A 2 -53.57 42.53 17.10
CA GLN A 2 -53.08 41.18 16.75
C GLN A 2 -52.99 40.76 15.26
N ILE A 3 -51.82 40.98 14.61
CA ILE A 3 -51.00 39.93 13.94
C ILE A 3 -49.49 40.33 13.96
N ALA A 4 -48.99 40.85 15.10
CA ALA A 4 -47.55 41.09 15.31
C ALA A 4 -46.89 40.03 16.22
N ARG A 5 -47.67 39.03 16.66
CA ARG A 5 -47.22 38.01 17.64
C ARG A 5 -46.39 36.84 17.07
N PRO A 6 -46.47 36.40 15.79
CA PRO A 6 -45.71 35.19 15.37
C PRO A 6 -44.19 35.40 15.34
N VAL A 7 -43.74 36.61 14.97
CA VAL A 7 -42.32 36.89 14.67
C VAL A 7 -41.49 37.05 15.95
N THR A 8 -42.04 37.68 17.00
CA THR A 8 -41.44 37.73 18.35
C THR A 8 -41.56 36.42 19.13
N PHE A 9 -42.52 35.55 18.77
CA PHE A 9 -42.75 34.26 19.44
C PHE A 9 -41.73 33.20 19.01
N LEU A 10 -41.37 33.14 17.72
CA LEU A 10 -40.38 32.22 17.16
C LEU A 10 -38.93 32.62 17.49
N THR A 11 -38.60 33.91 17.47
CA THR A 11 -37.22 34.41 17.72
C THR A 11 -36.74 34.28 19.17
N LYS A 12 -37.65 34.22 20.16
CA LYS A 12 -37.29 34.06 21.58
C LYS A 12 -37.38 32.62 22.11
N ARG A 13 -38.22 31.75 21.53
CA ARG A 13 -38.45 30.38 22.04
C ARG A 13 -37.48 29.32 21.50
N ILE A 14 -37.01 29.46 20.26
CA ILE A 14 -36.08 28.48 19.65
C ILE A 14 -34.78 28.35 20.46
N PRO A 15 -34.09 29.45 20.86
CA PRO A 15 -32.86 29.32 21.62
C PRO A 15 -33.08 28.75 23.02
N PHE A 16 -34.20 29.08 23.67
CA PHE A 16 -34.57 28.51 24.97
C PHE A 16 -34.85 27.00 24.88
N PHE A 17 -35.52 26.55 23.81
CA PHE A 17 -35.72 25.14 23.54
C PHE A 17 -34.40 24.40 23.27
N LEU A 18 -33.46 25.00 22.53
CA LEU A 18 -32.13 24.42 22.30
C LEU A 18 -31.33 24.27 23.60
N ILE A 19 -31.40 25.26 24.49
CA ILE A 19 -30.77 25.19 25.82
C ILE A 19 -31.35 24.01 26.61
N LEU A 20 -32.68 23.92 26.74
CA LEU A 20 -33.32 22.83 27.50
C LEU A 20 -33.08 21.46 26.88
N ALA A 21 -33.19 21.34 25.55
CA ALA A 21 -32.96 20.09 24.83
C ALA A 21 -31.49 19.65 24.92
N GLY A 22 -30.54 20.57 24.69
CA GLY A 22 -29.10 20.27 24.79
C GLY A 22 -28.68 19.87 26.20
N LEU A 23 -29.21 20.55 27.22
CA LEU A 23 -28.99 20.19 28.62
C LEU A 23 -29.57 18.80 28.92
N GLY A 24 -30.81 18.53 28.51
CA GLY A 24 -31.46 17.22 28.71
C GLY A 24 -30.70 16.07 28.06
N ILE A 25 -30.24 16.23 26.81
CA ILE A 25 -29.43 15.24 26.10
C ILE A 25 -28.10 14.99 26.83
N SER A 26 -27.44 16.06 27.29
CA SER A 26 -26.16 15.96 28.00
C SER A 26 -26.30 15.25 29.35
N VAL A 27 -27.34 15.57 30.13
CA VAL A 27 -27.64 14.91 31.40
C VAL A 27 -28.01 13.45 31.19
N PHE A 28 -28.82 13.14 30.17
CA PHE A 28 -29.17 11.76 29.83
C PHE A 28 -27.94 10.92 29.46
N GLY A 29 -27.04 11.46 28.63
CA GLY A 29 -25.79 10.79 28.27
C GLY A 29 -24.82 10.62 29.45
N ALA A 30 -24.87 11.50 30.45
CA ALA A 30 -24.03 11.44 31.64
C ALA A 30 -24.62 10.65 32.81
N ALA A 31 -25.92 10.36 32.80
CA ALA A 31 -26.63 9.68 33.88
C ALA A 31 -25.97 8.35 34.32
N PRO A 32 -25.53 7.45 33.41
CA PRO A 32 -24.91 6.18 33.85
C PRO A 32 -23.63 6.38 34.65
N ASN A 33 -22.88 7.46 34.40
CA ASN A 33 -21.66 7.80 35.15
C ASN A 33 -21.95 8.57 36.43
N LEU A 34 -22.92 9.49 36.38
CA LEU A 34 -23.33 10.29 37.54
C LEU A 34 -24.01 9.44 38.64
N PHE A 35 -24.68 8.35 38.25
CA PHE A 35 -25.39 7.46 39.17
C PHE A 35 -24.67 6.12 39.42
N GLY A 36 -23.41 5.97 38.98
CA GLY A 36 -22.58 4.80 39.32
C GLY A 36 -22.96 3.49 38.61
N PHE A 37 -23.68 3.55 37.49
CA PHE A 37 -24.04 2.37 36.68
C PHE A 37 -22.94 1.96 35.69
N SER A 38 -21.90 2.78 35.52
CA SER A 38 -20.75 2.50 34.65
C SER A 38 -19.66 1.72 35.37
N HIS A 39 -19.27 0.57 34.80
CA HIS A 39 -18.30 -0.35 35.39
C HIS A 39 -16.83 0.09 35.17
N SER A 40 -16.55 1.09 34.34
CA SER A 40 -15.18 1.44 33.89
C SER A 40 -14.59 2.75 34.45
N GLY A 41 -15.25 3.41 35.42
CA GLY A 41 -14.72 4.62 36.07
C GLY A 41 -14.58 5.86 35.17
N GLY A 42 -15.13 5.84 33.95
CA GLY A 42 -15.03 6.93 32.97
C GLY A 42 -16.20 6.96 31.96
N PHE A 43 -16.25 7.98 31.10
CA PHE A 43 -17.20 8.06 29.98
C PHE A 43 -16.80 7.10 28.87
N GLY A 44 -17.68 6.14 28.57
CA GLY A 44 -17.54 5.32 27.37
C GLY A 44 -17.71 6.16 26.10
N PRO A 45 -17.20 5.70 24.94
CA PRO A 45 -17.18 6.48 23.69
C PRO A 45 -18.59 6.88 23.21
N ASN A 46 -19.58 6.02 23.43
CA ASN A 46 -20.99 6.30 23.10
C ASN A 46 -21.56 7.44 23.97
N GLN A 47 -21.27 7.43 25.27
CA GLN A 47 -21.74 8.46 26.21
C GLN A 47 -21.08 9.81 25.88
N LEU A 48 -19.76 9.78 25.62
CA LEU A 48 -19.01 10.98 25.24
C LEU A 48 -19.59 11.64 23.98
N SER A 49 -19.99 10.85 22.99
CA SER A 49 -20.64 11.35 21.77
C SER A 49 -21.95 12.09 22.06
N VAL A 50 -22.82 11.48 22.86
CA VAL A 50 -24.15 12.00 23.19
C VAL A 50 -24.02 13.27 24.04
N VAL A 51 -23.14 13.25 25.05
CA VAL A 51 -22.85 14.40 25.91
C VAL A 51 -22.27 15.56 25.10
N SER A 52 -21.33 15.28 24.19
CA SER A 52 -20.74 16.29 23.31
C SER A 52 -21.77 16.89 22.35
N GLY A 53 -22.63 16.05 21.75
CA GLY A 53 -23.72 16.51 20.88
C GLY A 53 -24.72 17.40 21.63
N GLY A 54 -25.15 16.98 22.82
CA GLY A 54 -26.00 17.79 23.70
C GLY A 54 -25.36 19.12 24.09
N SER A 55 -24.06 19.11 24.38
CA SER A 55 -23.28 20.31 24.73
C SER A 55 -23.20 21.30 23.57
N VAL A 56 -23.02 20.83 22.35
CA VAL A 56 -23.03 21.68 21.14
C VAL A 56 -24.39 22.34 20.94
N ILE A 57 -25.50 21.59 21.13
CA ILE A 57 -26.85 22.13 21.01
C ILE A 57 -27.12 23.18 22.12
N PHE A 58 -26.71 22.88 23.35
CA PHE A 58 -26.80 23.80 24.48
C PHE A 58 -26.04 25.11 24.21
N LEU A 59 -24.78 25.00 23.79
CA LEU A 59 -23.94 26.14 23.44
C LEU A 59 -24.50 26.94 22.26
N THR A 60 -25.10 26.28 21.27
CA THR A 60 -25.81 26.95 20.16
C THR A 60 -26.90 27.88 20.70
N GLY A 61 -27.71 27.40 21.64
CA GLY A 61 -28.77 28.19 22.25
C GLY A 61 -28.24 29.40 23.03
N ILE A 62 -27.12 29.23 23.76
CA ILE A 62 -26.44 30.33 24.47
C ILE A 62 -25.87 31.37 23.49
N LEU A 63 -25.09 30.92 22.50
CA LEU A 63 -24.44 31.78 21.52
C LEU A 63 -25.47 32.60 20.72
N PHE A 64 -26.64 32.04 20.45
CA PHE A 64 -27.72 32.75 19.77
C PHE A 64 -28.20 34.00 20.52
N PHE A 65 -28.11 34.04 21.85
CA PHE A 65 -28.46 35.22 22.66
C PHE A 65 -27.33 36.25 22.76
N MET A 66 -26.09 35.89 22.42
CA MET A 66 -24.94 36.79 22.57
C MET A 66 -24.92 37.89 21.49
N PRO A 67 -24.40 39.09 21.80
CA PRO A 67 -24.28 40.19 20.84
C PRO A 67 -23.29 39.85 19.71
N ARG A 68 -23.39 40.56 18.57
CA ARG A 68 -22.53 40.35 17.40
C ARG A 68 -21.02 40.46 17.68
N SER A 69 -20.60 41.17 18.72
CA SER A 69 -19.20 41.23 19.15
C SER A 69 -18.60 39.86 19.47
N VAL A 70 -19.44 38.88 19.82
CA VAL A 70 -19.04 37.49 20.12
C VAL A 70 -19.12 36.58 18.88
N GLN A 71 -19.56 37.09 17.72
CA GLN A 71 -19.73 36.28 16.51
C GLN A 71 -18.42 35.62 16.05
N VAL A 72 -17.29 36.33 16.20
CA VAL A 72 -15.97 35.77 15.88
C VAL A 72 -15.64 34.58 16.80
N ILE A 73 -15.95 34.69 18.09
CA ILE A 73 -15.71 33.60 19.06
C ILE A 73 -16.61 32.41 18.72
N GLY A 74 -17.89 32.65 18.43
CA GLY A 74 -18.82 31.60 18.01
C GLY A 74 -18.37 30.88 16.73
N ASP A 75 -17.90 31.62 15.73
CA ASP A 75 -17.36 31.07 14.48
C ASP A 75 -16.18 30.11 14.73
N TRP A 76 -15.22 30.50 15.58
CA TRP A 76 -14.08 29.65 15.95
C TRP A 76 -14.47 28.46 16.83
N LEU A 77 -15.46 28.61 17.71
CA LEU A 77 -16.00 27.50 18.50
C LEU A 77 -16.68 26.45 17.61
N TYR A 78 -17.52 26.86 16.66
CA TYR A 78 -18.12 25.91 15.70
C TYR A 78 -17.07 25.25 14.81
N LEU A 79 -16.03 25.97 14.42
CA LEU A 79 -14.90 25.37 13.72
C LEU A 79 -14.25 24.27 14.56
N ALA A 80 -13.96 24.54 15.85
CA ALA A 80 -13.37 23.56 16.76
C ALA A 80 -14.30 22.35 16.96
N PHE A 81 -15.59 22.56 17.21
CA PHE A 81 -16.57 21.48 17.32
C PHE A 81 -16.70 20.66 16.04
N GLY A 82 -16.67 21.32 14.89
CA GLY A 82 -16.67 20.66 13.60
C GLY A 82 -15.48 19.73 13.44
N VAL A 83 -14.27 20.23 13.70
CA VAL A 83 -13.03 19.43 13.57
C VAL A 83 -13.05 18.26 14.53
N ALA A 84 -13.40 18.50 15.80
CA ALA A 84 -13.49 17.45 16.82
C ALA A 84 -14.54 16.39 16.46
N ALA A 85 -15.72 16.79 16.00
CA ALA A 85 -16.78 15.86 15.60
C ALA A 85 -16.39 15.04 14.37
N SER A 86 -15.76 15.65 13.36
CA SER A 86 -15.27 14.91 12.19
C SER A 86 -14.21 13.88 12.58
N ALA A 87 -13.25 14.25 13.43
CA ALA A 87 -12.17 13.36 13.86
C ALA A 87 -12.68 12.22 14.76
N PHE A 88 -13.57 12.54 15.68
CA PHE A 88 -14.21 11.55 16.56
C PHE A 88 -15.07 10.56 15.77
N ALA A 89 -15.87 11.04 14.82
CA ALA A 89 -16.70 10.17 13.98
C ALA A 89 -15.87 9.27 13.03
N ALA A 90 -14.64 9.69 12.72
CA ALA A 90 -13.67 8.97 11.90
C ALA A 90 -12.72 8.06 12.70
N ASP A 91 -12.98 7.84 13.99
CA ASP A 91 -12.21 6.94 14.86
C ASP A 91 -10.71 7.29 14.96
N LEU A 92 -10.36 8.56 14.81
CA LEU A 92 -8.95 9.02 14.93
C LEU A 92 -8.47 9.11 16.39
N PHE A 93 -9.39 9.06 17.35
CA PHE A 93 -9.07 9.08 18.78
C PHE A 93 -9.74 7.89 19.46
N ILE A 94 -8.94 7.05 20.11
CA ILE A 94 -9.44 5.90 20.88
C ILE A 94 -9.70 6.36 22.31
N VAL A 95 -10.97 6.41 22.72
CA VAL A 95 -11.37 6.73 24.10
C VAL A 95 -12.08 5.52 24.68
N GLN A 96 -11.32 4.63 25.33
CA GLN A 96 -11.84 3.41 25.97
C GLN A 96 -12.72 2.54 25.03
N GLY A 97 -12.36 2.48 23.74
CA GLY A 97 -13.09 1.76 22.69
C GLY A 97 -13.58 2.67 21.54
N LEU A 98 -14.25 2.07 20.55
CA LEU A 98 -14.82 2.79 19.40
C LEU A 98 -16.31 3.07 19.59
N PRO A 99 -16.79 4.27 19.23
CA PRO A 99 -18.21 4.59 19.31
C PRO A 99 -19.01 3.84 18.23
N GLY A 100 -20.24 3.44 18.58
CA GLY A 100 -21.20 2.91 17.63
C GLY A 100 -21.62 3.95 16.59
N LEU A 101 -22.19 3.50 15.47
CA LEU A 101 -22.61 4.37 14.37
C LEU A 101 -23.64 5.42 14.79
N ALA A 102 -24.65 5.04 15.58
CA ALA A 102 -25.72 5.96 16.00
C ALA A 102 -25.19 7.15 16.84
N PRO A 103 -24.37 6.94 17.88
CA PRO A 103 -23.70 8.03 18.61
C PRO A 103 -22.86 8.97 17.74
N LYS A 104 -22.12 8.44 16.76
CA LYS A 104 -21.36 9.26 15.79
C LYS A 104 -22.27 10.17 14.98
N LEU A 105 -23.37 9.61 14.45
CA LEU A 105 -24.35 10.37 13.67
C LEU A 105 -25.04 11.44 14.50
N ILE A 106 -25.35 11.16 15.78
CA ILE A 106 -25.94 12.14 16.70
C ILE A 106 -25.00 13.34 16.89
N LEU A 107 -23.71 13.09 17.13
CA LEU A 107 -22.73 14.16 17.32
C LEU A 107 -22.60 15.02 16.05
N VAL A 108 -22.40 14.39 14.89
CA VAL A 108 -22.26 15.11 13.61
C VAL A 108 -23.53 15.90 13.29
N PHE A 109 -24.71 15.30 13.47
CA PHE A 109 -25.99 15.97 13.27
C PHE A 109 -26.17 17.16 14.22
N SER A 110 -25.75 17.04 15.48
CA SER A 110 -25.81 18.12 16.46
C SER A 110 -24.96 19.33 16.04
N VAL A 111 -23.76 19.07 15.50
CA VAL A 111 -22.88 20.12 14.96
C VAL A 111 -23.46 20.74 13.70
N LEU A 112 -23.99 19.93 12.78
CA LEU A 112 -24.63 20.42 11.55
C LEU A 112 -25.84 21.32 11.88
N LEU A 113 -26.74 20.84 12.74
CA LEU A 113 -27.91 21.58 13.17
C LEU A 113 -27.50 22.88 13.86
N GLY A 114 -26.53 22.81 14.78
CA GLY A 114 -26.00 23.98 15.47
C GLY A 114 -25.41 25.02 14.51
N ALA A 115 -24.61 24.58 13.54
CA ALA A 115 -24.01 25.43 12.52
C ALA A 115 -25.08 26.08 11.61
N VAL A 116 -26.06 25.32 11.13
CA VAL A 116 -27.17 25.86 10.31
C VAL A 116 -27.91 26.94 11.08
N ILE A 117 -28.26 26.69 12.36
CA ILE A 117 -28.98 27.65 13.21
C ILE A 117 -28.12 28.90 13.45
N TRP A 118 -26.84 28.73 13.77
CA TRP A 118 -25.91 29.82 14.02
C TRP A 118 -25.76 30.75 12.81
N TYR A 119 -25.56 30.19 11.62
CA TYR A 119 -25.37 30.99 10.39
C TYR A 119 -26.68 31.48 9.75
N SER A 120 -27.84 30.96 10.17
CA SER A 120 -29.16 31.44 9.72
C SER A 120 -29.73 32.56 10.62
N ARG A 121 -28.95 33.04 11.60
CA ARG A 121 -29.37 34.09 12.53
C ARG A 121 -29.63 35.42 11.80
N PRO A 122 -30.82 36.04 11.91
CA PRO A 122 -31.16 37.29 11.22
C PRO A 122 -30.43 38.51 11.81
N ASP A 123 -30.24 39.53 10.97
CA ASP A 123 -29.57 40.78 11.32
C ASP A 123 -30.38 41.60 12.34
N ALA A 124 -29.82 41.80 13.53
CA ALA A 124 -30.47 42.57 14.60
C ALA A 124 -30.69 44.06 14.22
N ASP A 125 -29.95 44.60 13.25
CA ASP A 125 -30.08 45.99 12.80
C ASP A 125 -31.16 46.22 11.73
N SER A 126 -31.71 45.16 11.11
CA SER A 126 -32.81 45.29 10.14
C SER A 126 -34.19 45.41 10.81
N VAL A 127 -34.25 45.43 12.14
CA VAL A 127 -35.49 45.45 12.95
C VAL A 127 -35.75 46.83 13.57
N LYS A 128 -35.02 47.87 13.18
CA LYS A 128 -35.12 49.22 13.77
C LYS A 128 -36.18 50.15 13.17
N GLU A 129 -36.92 49.76 12.13
CA GLU A 129 -38.07 50.55 11.62
C GLU A 129 -39.39 49.75 11.78
N PRO A 130 -40.26 50.11 12.74
CA PRO A 130 -41.52 49.40 12.98
C PRO A 130 -42.63 49.64 11.92
N ASP A 131 -42.48 50.65 11.05
CA ASP A 131 -43.63 51.22 10.30
C ASP A 131 -43.78 50.77 8.84
N LYS A 132 -43.04 49.74 8.38
CA LYS A 132 -43.25 49.14 7.05
C LYS A 132 -43.35 47.62 7.11
N ILE A 133 -44.31 47.11 7.88
CA ILE A 133 -44.69 45.69 7.85
C ILE A 133 -46.11 45.57 7.30
N SER A 134 -46.29 45.89 6.01
CA SER A 134 -47.46 45.46 5.22
C SER A 134 -47.10 44.44 4.12
N GLY A 135 -45.82 44.03 4.06
CA GLY A 135 -45.39 42.86 3.28
C GLY A 135 -45.35 41.63 4.17
N THR A 136 -46.00 40.56 3.75
CA THR A 136 -45.85 39.20 4.28
C THR A 136 -44.38 38.88 4.55
N VAL A 137 -43.97 38.88 5.81
CA VAL A 137 -42.65 38.42 6.24
C VAL A 137 -42.60 36.91 5.97
N GLN A 138 -42.04 36.54 4.82
CA GLN A 138 -41.75 35.16 4.47
C GLN A 138 -40.78 34.58 5.51
N LEU A 139 -41.06 33.36 6.00
CA LEU A 139 -40.11 32.57 6.78
C LEU A 139 -38.72 32.62 6.13
N PRO A 140 -37.62 32.78 6.88
CA PRO A 140 -36.28 33.03 6.33
C PRO A 140 -35.65 31.80 5.64
N VAL A 141 -36.41 30.73 5.44
CA VAL A 141 -35.95 29.50 4.79
C VAL A 141 -36.85 29.23 3.59
N LYS A 142 -36.61 29.93 2.48
CA LYS A 142 -36.96 29.33 1.18
C LYS A 142 -36.07 28.11 1.04
N ILE A 143 -36.63 26.92 1.28
CA ILE A 143 -35.94 25.66 1.00
C ILE A 143 -35.65 25.66 -0.50
N ASP A 144 -34.38 25.85 -0.86
CA ASP A 144 -33.93 25.64 -2.23
C ASP A 144 -34.03 24.14 -2.52
N LEU A 145 -35.19 23.73 -3.05
CA LEU A 145 -35.49 22.34 -3.34
C LEU A 145 -34.46 21.75 -4.30
N VAL A 146 -33.97 22.56 -5.26
CA VAL A 146 -32.95 22.14 -6.23
C VAL A 146 -31.62 21.93 -5.52
N GLY A 147 -31.15 22.90 -4.74
CA GLY A 147 -29.91 22.77 -3.94
C GLY A 147 -29.96 21.60 -2.96
N THR A 148 -31.13 21.31 -2.38
CA THR A 148 -31.34 20.21 -1.44
C THR A 148 -31.25 18.86 -2.14
N VAL A 149 -31.89 18.69 -3.30
CA VAL A 149 -31.81 17.46 -4.10
C VAL A 149 -30.39 17.24 -4.61
N GLU A 150 -29.70 18.29 -5.07
CA GLU A 150 -28.29 18.19 -5.47
C GLU A 150 -27.42 17.70 -4.29
N PHE A 151 -27.60 18.27 -3.10
CA PHE A 151 -26.85 17.89 -1.91
C PHE A 151 -27.13 16.46 -1.45
N ILE A 152 -28.40 16.05 -1.35
CA ILE A 152 -28.77 14.67 -0.97
C ILE A 152 -28.18 13.68 -1.97
N SER A 153 -28.23 13.98 -3.26
CA SER A 153 -27.67 13.11 -4.31
C SER A 153 -26.15 12.97 -4.20
N LEU A 154 -25.44 14.02 -3.81
CA LEU A 154 -23.99 13.96 -3.53
C LEU A 154 -23.69 13.10 -2.30
N VAL A 155 -24.44 13.29 -1.21
CA VAL A 155 -24.26 12.53 0.03
C VAL A 155 -24.51 11.03 -0.20
N LEU A 156 -25.57 10.67 -0.92
CA LEU A 156 -25.86 9.27 -1.26
C LEU A 156 -24.73 8.64 -2.09
N GLN A 157 -24.24 9.34 -3.12
CA GLN A 157 -23.09 8.88 -3.90
C GLN A 157 -21.82 8.73 -3.03
N LEU A 158 -21.59 9.65 -2.10
CA LEU A 158 -20.41 9.60 -1.23
C LEU A 158 -20.50 8.48 -0.19
N ILE A 159 -21.70 8.15 0.31
CA ILE A 159 -21.95 6.95 1.14
C ILE A 159 -21.60 5.70 0.34
N LEU A 160 -22.13 5.58 -0.89
CA LEU A 160 -21.80 4.44 -1.76
C LEU A 160 -20.30 4.36 -2.06
N MET A 161 -19.64 5.49 -2.27
CA MET A 161 -18.20 5.56 -2.49
C MET A 161 -17.41 5.10 -1.24
N LEU A 162 -17.82 5.54 -0.05
CA LEU A 162 -17.23 5.13 1.22
C LEU A 162 -17.36 3.61 1.42
N LEU A 163 -18.55 3.07 1.18
CA LEU A 163 -18.80 1.63 1.28
C LEU A 163 -18.00 0.84 0.24
N LEU A 164 -17.87 1.35 -1.00
CA LEU A 164 -17.04 0.73 -2.03
C LEU A 164 -15.56 0.68 -1.61
N ILE A 165 -15.01 1.79 -1.11
CA ILE A 165 -13.61 1.84 -0.67
C ILE A 165 -13.37 0.86 0.49
N GLN A 166 -14.30 0.78 1.45
CA GLN A 166 -14.20 -0.13 2.59
C GLN A 166 -14.36 -1.60 2.18
N GLN A 167 -15.33 -1.92 1.32
CA GLN A 167 -15.59 -3.28 0.87
C GLN A 167 -14.42 -3.86 0.08
N PHE A 168 -13.82 -3.06 -0.80
CA PHE A 168 -12.62 -3.44 -1.51
C PHE A 168 -11.35 -3.17 -0.71
N LYS A 169 -11.40 -2.66 0.53
CA LYS A 169 -10.22 -2.30 1.34
C LYS A 169 -9.15 -1.55 0.53
N LEU A 170 -9.55 -0.55 -0.27
CA LEU A 170 -8.63 0.09 -1.23
C LEU A 170 -7.53 0.85 -0.50
N GLU A 171 -6.27 0.69 -0.94
CA GLU A 171 -5.07 1.22 -0.27
C GLU A 171 -4.94 0.71 1.17
N ASN A 172 -4.28 1.46 2.06
CA ASN A 172 -3.99 1.01 3.41
C ASN A 172 -5.16 1.19 4.40
N GLN A 173 -5.05 0.52 5.55
CA GLN A 173 -6.05 0.54 6.61
C GLN A 173 -6.35 1.95 7.13
N ALA A 174 -5.32 2.79 7.31
CA ALA A 174 -5.48 4.17 7.71
C ALA A 174 -6.36 4.96 6.71
N PHE A 175 -6.25 4.67 5.42
CA PHE A 175 -7.06 5.32 4.40
C PHE A 175 -8.54 4.92 4.45
N TYR A 176 -8.86 3.62 4.37
CA TYR A 176 -10.27 3.18 4.28
C TYR A 176 -11.02 3.20 5.62
N ASN A 177 -10.34 3.03 6.76
CA ASN A 177 -10.97 3.07 8.08
C ASN A 177 -11.02 4.46 8.72
N ASN A 178 -10.04 5.33 8.46
CA ASN A 178 -9.95 6.62 9.15
C ASN A 178 -10.09 7.82 8.20
N ILE A 179 -9.28 7.91 7.14
CA ILE A 179 -9.27 9.09 6.28
C ILE A 179 -10.54 9.23 5.44
N ILE A 180 -11.06 8.15 4.85
CA ILE A 180 -12.29 8.25 4.06
C ILE A 180 -13.51 8.61 4.92
N PRO A 181 -13.72 8.02 6.11
CA PRO A 181 -14.71 8.52 7.06
C PRO A 181 -14.48 9.97 7.47
N LEU A 182 -13.24 10.39 7.72
CA LEU A 182 -12.91 11.79 8.01
C LEU A 182 -13.28 12.72 6.85
N VAL A 183 -13.01 12.31 5.61
CA VAL A 183 -13.41 13.05 4.40
C VAL A 183 -14.93 13.14 4.31
N PHE A 184 -15.65 12.05 4.60
CA PHE A 184 -17.12 12.04 4.57
C PHE A 184 -17.73 12.98 5.63
N TYR A 185 -17.40 12.78 6.90
CA TYR A 185 -17.93 13.62 7.99
C TYR A 185 -17.44 15.06 7.89
N GLY A 186 -16.18 15.25 7.52
CA GLY A 186 -15.59 16.55 7.24
C GLY A 186 -16.31 17.27 6.11
N PHE A 187 -16.63 16.59 5.00
CA PHE A 187 -17.39 17.16 3.88
C PHE A 187 -18.78 17.61 4.31
N LEU A 188 -19.52 16.80 5.09
CA LEU A 188 -20.85 17.15 5.58
C LEU A 188 -20.81 18.49 6.34
N ILE A 189 -19.88 18.63 7.30
CA ILE A 189 -19.74 19.85 8.11
C ILE A 189 -19.22 21.02 7.27
N HIS A 190 -18.19 20.79 6.45
CA HIS A 190 -17.59 21.79 5.58
C HIS A 190 -18.60 22.42 4.62
N SER A 191 -19.55 21.63 4.10
CA SER A 191 -20.57 22.09 3.15
C SER A 191 -21.47 23.20 3.72
N VAL A 192 -21.73 23.18 5.03
CA VAL A 192 -22.60 24.12 5.76
C VAL A 192 -21.84 25.38 6.18
N PHE A 193 -20.53 25.29 6.39
CA PHE A 193 -19.74 26.44 6.87
C PHE A 193 -19.70 27.61 5.88
N PRO A 194 -19.66 28.87 6.37
CA PRO A 194 -19.48 30.03 5.53
C PRO A 194 -18.09 30.00 4.87
N LYS A 195 -17.96 30.59 3.68
CA LYS A 195 -16.72 30.56 2.87
C LYS A 195 -15.45 30.95 3.67
N LYS A 196 -15.55 31.88 4.62
CA LYS A 196 -14.43 32.33 5.47
C LYS A 196 -13.86 31.24 6.40
N LEU A 197 -14.68 30.28 6.84
CA LEU A 197 -14.28 29.21 7.77
C LEU A 197 -13.94 27.89 7.07
N ARG A 198 -14.33 27.74 5.81
CA ARG A 198 -14.12 26.50 5.03
C ARG A 198 -12.64 26.10 4.94
N LEU A 199 -11.77 27.05 4.63
CA LEU A 199 -10.33 26.79 4.52
C LEU A 199 -9.64 26.56 5.88
N PRO A 200 -9.89 27.38 6.93
CA PRO A 200 -9.48 27.05 8.30
C PRO A 200 -9.97 25.69 8.79
N PHE A 201 -11.21 25.30 8.49
CA PHE A 201 -11.75 23.99 8.84
C PHE A 201 -11.02 22.86 8.12
N PHE A 202 -10.77 23.00 6.81
CA PHE A 202 -9.98 22.03 6.03
C PHE A 202 -8.57 21.83 6.61
N LEU A 203 -7.90 22.92 7.01
CA LEU A 203 -6.63 22.84 7.71
C LEU A 203 -6.78 22.10 9.05
N GLY A 204 -7.80 22.42 9.85
CA GLY A 204 -8.08 21.79 11.13
C GLY A 204 -8.23 20.26 11.01
N ILE A 205 -9.04 19.77 10.07
CA ILE A 205 -9.19 18.32 9.87
C ILE A 205 -7.90 17.67 9.35
N SER A 206 -7.09 18.40 8.57
CA SER A 206 -5.81 17.89 8.05
C SER A 206 -4.76 17.75 9.15
N ILE A 207 -4.68 18.73 10.05
CA ILE A 207 -3.83 18.66 11.24
C ILE A 207 -4.28 17.53 12.17
N THR A 208 -5.58 17.40 12.40
CA THR A 208 -6.11 16.31 13.22
C THR A 208 -5.86 14.93 12.60
N ALA A 209 -5.92 14.80 11.28
CA ALA A 209 -5.55 13.56 10.60
C ALA A 209 -4.07 13.20 10.82
N ILE A 210 -3.17 14.18 10.73
CA ILE A 210 -1.73 13.99 11.01
C ILE A 210 -1.51 13.53 12.45
N LEU A 211 -2.13 14.19 13.43
CA LEU A 211 -1.99 13.87 14.84
C LEU A 211 -2.61 12.51 15.19
N GLY A 212 -3.76 12.18 14.61
CA GLY A 212 -4.47 10.93 14.86
C GLY A 212 -3.79 9.70 14.26
N LEU A 213 -3.19 9.84 13.05
CA LEU A 213 -2.54 8.72 12.37
C LEU A 213 -1.09 8.50 12.79
N LEU A 214 -0.30 9.56 12.94
CA LEU A 214 1.11 9.43 13.30
C LEU A 214 1.32 9.35 14.83
N GLY A 215 0.28 9.61 15.61
CA GLY A 215 0.36 9.82 17.04
C GLY A 215 0.79 11.25 17.39
N LEU A 216 0.55 11.64 18.64
CA LEU A 216 0.73 13.02 19.09
C LEU A 216 2.19 13.49 18.96
N GLN A 217 3.15 12.67 19.38
CA GLN A 217 4.58 13.02 19.35
C GLN A 217 5.09 13.24 17.92
N ASN A 218 4.91 12.25 17.05
CA ASN A 218 5.38 12.31 15.66
C ASN A 218 4.64 13.39 14.87
N GLY A 219 3.32 13.50 15.06
CA GLY A 219 2.52 14.52 14.38
C GLY A 219 2.93 15.95 14.77
N LEU A 220 3.20 16.21 16.06
CA LEU A 220 3.69 17.52 16.51
C LEU A 220 5.07 17.86 15.94
N TRP A 221 5.97 16.88 15.86
CA TRP A 221 7.28 17.06 15.24
C TRP A 221 7.19 17.38 13.74
N LEU A 222 6.38 16.63 12.99
CA LEU A 222 6.14 16.89 11.56
C LEU A 222 5.60 18.31 11.35
N ILE A 223 4.60 18.71 12.13
CA ILE A 223 3.98 20.04 12.04
C ILE A 223 5.00 21.12 12.42
N GLY A 224 5.73 20.93 13.53
CA GLY A 224 6.73 21.89 14.02
C GLY A 224 7.86 22.11 13.02
N ALA A 225 8.46 21.04 12.51
CA ALA A 225 9.50 21.12 11.48
C ALA A 225 8.98 21.77 10.19
N GLY A 226 7.76 21.44 9.79
CA GLY A 226 7.09 22.05 8.64
C GLY A 226 6.86 23.55 8.82
N LEU A 227 6.36 23.97 9.99
CA LEU A 227 6.21 25.38 10.33
C LEU A 227 7.55 26.12 10.36
N GLY A 228 8.62 25.46 10.81
CA GLY A 228 9.99 25.98 10.73
C GLY A 228 10.42 26.31 9.30
N LEU A 229 10.23 25.36 8.36
CA LEU A 229 10.49 25.61 6.93
C LEU A 229 9.67 26.79 6.39
N LEU A 230 8.37 26.85 6.73
CA LEU A 230 7.49 27.93 6.29
C LEU A 230 7.87 29.29 6.91
N LEU A 231 8.36 29.31 8.14
CA LEU A 231 8.85 30.53 8.78
C LEU A 231 10.04 31.10 8.01
N ILE A 232 10.99 30.25 7.58
CA ILE A 232 12.15 30.67 6.77
C ILE A 232 11.70 31.38 5.48
N THR A 233 10.65 30.89 4.82
CA THR A 233 10.11 31.52 3.60
C THR A 233 9.58 32.95 3.83
N ARG A 234 9.20 33.27 5.08
CA ARG A 234 8.59 34.54 5.49
C ARG A 234 9.53 35.48 6.23
N LEU A 235 10.77 35.07 6.51
CA LEU A 235 11.75 35.92 7.17
C LEU A 235 12.00 37.22 6.38
N PRO A 236 12.29 38.34 7.05
CA PRO A 236 12.56 39.63 6.41
C PRO A 236 13.94 39.70 5.71
N PHE A 237 14.44 38.56 5.20
CA PHE A 237 15.66 38.46 4.42
C PHE A 237 15.39 38.67 2.92
N PRO A 238 16.42 39.04 2.13
CA PRO A 238 16.32 39.01 0.67
C PRO A 238 16.03 37.59 0.17
N PHE A 239 15.41 37.47 -1.01
CA PHE A 239 14.97 36.19 -1.58
C PHE A 239 16.06 35.10 -1.51
N TRP A 240 17.28 35.41 -1.96
CA TRP A 240 18.40 34.47 -1.95
C TRP A 240 18.88 34.10 -0.54
N GLY A 241 18.78 35.00 0.43
CA GLY A 241 19.06 34.68 1.84
C GLY A 241 18.10 33.62 2.39
N ARG A 242 16.82 33.71 2.03
CA ARG A 242 15.82 32.68 2.38
C ARG A 242 16.12 31.34 1.67
N VAL A 243 16.49 31.38 0.39
CA VAL A 243 16.87 30.17 -0.37
C VAL A 243 18.08 29.48 0.27
N ILE A 244 19.12 30.22 0.65
CA ILE A 244 20.32 29.67 1.31
C ILE A 244 19.93 29.03 2.66
N LEU A 245 19.13 29.71 3.48
CA LEU A 245 18.65 29.15 4.75
C LEU A 245 17.84 27.86 4.56
N LEU A 246 16.98 27.81 3.54
CA LEU A 246 16.25 26.59 3.20
C LEU A 246 17.18 25.46 2.75
N LEU A 247 18.21 25.76 1.95
CA LEU A 247 19.20 24.75 1.51
C LEU A 247 20.02 24.22 2.68
N VAL A 248 20.46 25.09 3.60
CA VAL A 248 21.15 24.69 4.83
C VAL A 248 20.25 23.81 5.71
N THR A 249 18.99 24.22 5.90
CA THR A 249 18.01 23.44 6.68
C THR A 249 17.72 22.10 6.02
N ALA A 250 17.58 22.06 4.69
CA ALA A 250 17.41 20.83 3.94
C ALA A 250 18.64 19.91 4.08
N GLY A 251 19.86 20.46 4.08
CA GLY A 251 21.09 19.72 4.35
C GLY A 251 21.11 19.09 5.75
N MET A 252 20.65 19.82 6.79
CA MET A 252 20.50 19.25 8.13
C MET A 252 19.46 18.13 8.18
N LEU A 253 18.32 18.31 7.50
CA LEU A 253 17.30 17.26 7.41
C LEU A 253 17.79 16.02 6.64
N VAL A 254 18.66 16.20 5.63
CA VAL A 254 19.34 15.10 4.96
C VAL A 254 20.21 14.33 5.95
N LEU A 255 21.04 15.01 6.75
CA LEU A 255 21.89 14.37 7.77
C LEU A 255 21.09 13.58 8.82
N LEU A 256 19.94 14.12 9.25
CA LEU A 256 19.03 13.42 10.16
C LEU A 256 18.38 12.20 9.50
N ARG A 257 18.06 12.30 8.21
CA ARG A 257 17.42 11.21 7.47
C ARG A 257 18.35 10.03 7.21
N ILE A 258 19.63 10.30 6.91
CA ILE A 258 20.65 9.25 6.73
C ILE A 258 21.25 8.79 8.06
N GLU A 259 20.62 9.15 9.19
CA GLU A 259 20.98 8.74 10.55
C GLU A 259 22.40 9.11 11.01
N VAL A 260 23.07 10.03 10.31
CA VAL A 260 24.33 10.62 10.78
C VAL A 260 24.13 11.41 12.06
N LEU A 261 22.93 11.97 12.25
CA LEU A 261 22.48 12.59 13.48
C LEU A 261 21.17 11.91 13.95
N PRO A 262 20.99 11.67 15.25
CA PRO A 262 19.77 11.05 15.76
C PRO A 262 18.58 12.02 15.56
N ALA A 263 17.51 11.53 14.93
CA ALA A 263 16.26 12.26 14.82
C ALA A 263 15.41 12.09 16.10
N PRO A 264 14.72 13.14 16.58
CA PRO A 264 13.89 13.06 17.79
C PRO A 264 12.52 12.37 17.55
N TRP A 265 12.36 11.70 16.42
CA TRP A 265 11.10 11.14 15.92
C TRP A 265 11.32 9.86 15.11
N SER A 266 10.25 9.09 14.87
CA SER A 266 10.30 7.82 14.11
C SER A 266 10.62 8.01 12.62
N GLN A 267 11.29 7.02 12.01
CA GLN A 267 11.58 6.95 10.57
C GLN A 267 10.31 7.06 9.69
N ALA A 268 9.16 6.64 10.20
CA ALA A 268 7.87 6.71 9.51
C ALA A 268 7.43 8.15 9.14
N ILE A 269 8.00 9.19 9.75
CA ILE A 269 7.67 10.60 9.45
C ILE A 269 8.21 11.05 8.10
N TRP A 270 9.40 10.58 7.74
CA TRP A 270 10.17 11.13 6.63
C TRP A 270 9.48 11.10 5.27
N PRO A 271 8.75 10.04 4.88
CA PRO A 271 8.04 9.99 3.61
C PRO A 271 6.89 10.99 3.55
N VAL A 272 6.12 11.10 4.64
CA VAL A 272 5.03 12.07 4.76
C VAL A 272 5.59 13.48 4.71
N PHE A 273 6.64 13.77 5.49
CA PHE A 273 7.30 15.07 5.51
C PHE A 273 7.86 15.46 4.13
N GLY A 274 8.56 14.53 3.47
CA GLY A 274 9.09 14.68 2.12
C GLY A 274 7.98 14.99 1.12
N SER A 275 6.91 14.20 1.10
CA SER A 275 5.74 14.43 0.25
C SER A 275 5.09 15.80 0.44
N ILE A 276 5.18 16.33 1.67
CA ILE A 276 4.64 17.64 2.01
C ILE A 276 5.49 18.76 1.44
N PHE A 277 6.79 18.75 1.72
CA PHE A 277 7.64 19.91 1.50
C PHE A 277 8.48 19.86 0.22
N MET A 278 8.96 18.69 -0.23
CA MET A 278 10.03 18.59 -1.24
C MET A 278 9.83 19.48 -2.49
N PHE A 279 8.85 19.17 -3.33
CA PHE A 279 8.60 19.89 -4.59
C PHE A 279 7.73 21.13 -4.38
N ARG A 280 6.79 21.07 -3.44
CA ARG A 280 5.89 22.20 -3.15
C ARG A 280 6.63 23.41 -2.62
N LEU A 281 7.71 23.23 -1.86
CA LEU A 281 8.54 24.33 -1.40
C LEU A 281 9.25 25.03 -2.58
N ILE A 282 9.71 24.26 -3.58
CA ILE A 282 10.29 24.82 -4.81
C ILE A 282 9.24 25.65 -5.57
N VAL A 283 8.05 25.08 -5.79
CA VAL A 283 6.93 25.78 -6.45
C VAL A 283 6.52 27.04 -5.68
N TYR A 284 6.40 26.92 -4.36
CA TYR A 284 6.00 28.03 -3.50
C TYR A 284 7.03 29.17 -3.53
N MET A 285 8.32 28.85 -3.44
CA MET A 285 9.39 29.86 -3.55
C MET A 285 9.44 30.50 -4.94
N TYR A 286 9.20 29.72 -5.99
CA TYR A 286 9.06 30.27 -7.36
C TYR A 286 7.91 31.27 -7.44
N ASP A 287 6.75 30.92 -6.87
CA ASP A 287 5.57 31.80 -6.86
C ASP A 287 5.78 33.03 -5.97
N LEU A 288 6.45 32.92 -4.82
CA LEU A 288 6.79 34.08 -3.99
C LEU A 288 7.71 35.07 -4.71
N LYS A 289 8.63 34.59 -5.54
CA LYS A 289 9.53 35.46 -6.32
C LYS A 289 8.80 36.26 -7.39
N HIS A 290 7.76 35.69 -7.99
CA HIS A 290 7.06 36.26 -9.15
C HIS A 290 5.67 36.84 -8.81
N SER A 291 5.14 36.57 -7.62
CA SER A 291 3.88 37.13 -7.13
C SER A 291 4.08 38.56 -6.62
N LYS A 292 3.11 39.44 -6.91
CA LYS A 292 3.06 40.80 -6.36
C LYS A 292 2.46 40.85 -4.95
N GLU A 293 1.75 39.81 -4.55
CA GLU A 293 1.04 39.72 -3.26
C GLU A 293 1.66 38.64 -2.36
N ASN A 294 1.81 38.97 -1.09
CA ASN A 294 2.18 38.00 -0.06
C ASN A 294 0.96 37.16 0.33
N PRO A 295 1.02 35.83 0.21
CA PRO A 295 -0.12 34.98 0.54
C PRO A 295 -0.40 34.98 2.06
N GLY A 296 -1.70 34.97 2.41
CA GLY A 296 -2.14 34.85 3.81
C GLY A 296 -1.68 33.54 4.48
N LEU A 297 -1.81 33.48 5.80
CA LEU A 297 -1.42 32.31 6.61
C LEU A 297 -2.21 31.04 6.22
N PHE A 298 -3.55 31.10 6.26
CA PHE A 298 -4.40 29.92 5.99
C PHE A 298 -4.21 29.33 4.59
N PRO A 299 -4.18 30.10 3.48
CA PRO A 299 -3.88 29.55 2.16
C PRO A 299 -2.50 28.88 2.06
N THR A 300 -1.52 29.40 2.80
CA THR A 300 -0.18 28.79 2.83
C THR A 300 -0.20 27.48 3.60
N LEU A 301 -0.73 27.48 4.83
CA LEU A 301 -0.79 26.28 5.66
C LEU A 301 -1.64 25.18 5.02
N SER A 302 -2.82 25.50 4.49
CA SER A 302 -3.68 24.53 3.80
C SER A 302 -3.05 23.99 2.50
N TYR A 303 -2.14 24.73 1.86
CA TYR A 303 -1.44 24.25 0.66
C TYR A 303 -0.37 23.19 0.98
N PHE A 304 0.33 23.32 2.11
CA PHE A 304 1.32 22.32 2.54
C PHE A 304 0.64 21.15 3.26
N PHE A 305 -0.25 21.42 4.22
CA PHE A 305 -0.97 20.39 4.97
C PHE A 305 -2.28 20.00 4.27
N LEU A 306 -2.17 19.40 3.08
CA LEU A 306 -3.33 18.85 2.36
C LEU A 306 -3.76 17.52 2.99
N LEU A 307 -5.05 17.38 3.29
CA LEU A 307 -5.60 16.18 3.95
C LEU A 307 -5.11 14.84 3.37
N PRO A 308 -5.10 14.58 2.04
CA PRO A 308 -4.73 13.25 1.55
C PRO A 308 -3.23 12.93 1.67
N ASN A 309 -2.34 13.91 1.89
CA ASN A 309 -0.89 13.67 1.95
C ASN A 309 -0.47 12.75 3.10
N VAL A 310 -1.24 12.68 4.18
CA VAL A 310 -0.89 11.89 5.36
C VAL A 310 -0.86 10.38 5.06
N VAL A 311 -1.65 9.92 4.09
CA VAL A 311 -1.73 8.52 3.66
C VAL A 311 -1.23 8.27 2.25
N PHE A 312 -0.99 9.33 1.46
CA PHE A 312 -0.42 9.24 0.12
C PHE A 312 0.92 9.98 0.03
N PRO A 313 2.05 9.31 0.35
CA PRO A 313 3.39 9.88 0.20
C PRO A 313 3.75 10.22 -1.26
N LEU A 314 3.27 9.40 -2.21
CA LEU A 314 3.35 9.73 -3.63
C LEU A 314 2.23 10.70 -4.00
N PHE A 315 2.56 11.97 -4.20
CA PHE A 315 1.57 13.04 -4.30
C PHE A 315 1.76 13.89 -5.58
N PRO A 316 0.67 14.35 -6.25
CA PRO A 316 0.80 15.23 -7.40
C PRO A 316 1.40 16.59 -7.02
N VAL A 317 2.31 17.12 -7.84
CA VAL A 317 2.93 18.44 -7.61
C VAL A 317 1.93 19.55 -7.94
N ILE A 318 1.06 19.88 -6.99
CA ILE A 318 0.03 20.90 -7.15
C ILE A 318 0.67 22.29 -7.20
N ASP A 319 0.32 23.08 -8.22
CA ASP A 319 0.78 24.45 -8.33
C ASP A 319 0.10 25.38 -7.30
N PHE A 320 0.87 26.22 -6.60
CA PHE A 320 0.33 27.10 -5.55
C PHE A 320 -0.59 28.20 -6.11
N ALA A 321 -0.24 28.79 -7.26
CA ALA A 321 -1.11 29.73 -7.95
C ALA A 321 -2.42 29.08 -8.41
N ALA A 322 -2.35 27.87 -8.98
CA ALA A 322 -3.54 27.12 -9.37
C ALA A 322 -4.42 26.78 -8.16
N PHE A 323 -3.83 26.26 -7.08
CA PHE A 323 -4.51 25.93 -5.82
C PHE A 323 -5.35 27.09 -5.27
N ARG A 324 -4.80 28.32 -5.28
CA ARG A 324 -5.54 29.51 -4.83
C ARG A 324 -6.61 29.94 -5.82
N LYS A 325 -6.29 29.95 -7.13
CA LYS A 325 -7.20 30.44 -8.18
C LYS A 325 -8.42 29.54 -8.38
N THR A 326 -8.29 28.24 -8.15
CA THR A 326 -9.36 27.26 -8.36
C THR A 326 -10.23 27.01 -7.13
N TYR A 327 -9.93 27.64 -5.99
CA TYR A 327 -10.73 27.50 -4.78
C TYR A 327 -12.10 28.17 -4.93
N TYR A 328 -13.18 27.36 -5.00
CA TYR A 328 -14.55 27.81 -5.23
C TYR A 328 -14.71 28.76 -6.44
N ASN A 329 -13.99 28.48 -7.53
CA ASN A 329 -14.09 29.22 -8.79
C ASN A 329 -15.36 28.89 -9.61
N GLU A 330 -16.05 27.81 -9.26
CA GLU A 330 -17.30 27.35 -9.88
C GLU A 330 -18.38 27.06 -8.82
N LYS A 331 -19.60 26.68 -9.27
CA LYS A 331 -20.68 26.25 -8.37
C LYS A 331 -20.21 25.06 -7.53
N ALA A 332 -20.38 25.14 -6.21
CA ALA A 332 -19.90 24.14 -5.26
C ALA A 332 -20.35 22.71 -5.61
N SER A 333 -21.63 22.51 -5.95
CA SER A 333 -22.15 21.18 -6.31
C SER A 333 -21.46 20.59 -7.55
N THR A 334 -21.11 21.41 -8.55
CA THR A 334 -20.36 20.99 -9.73
C THR A 334 -18.95 20.52 -9.39
N ILE A 335 -18.27 21.24 -8.49
CA ILE A 335 -16.94 20.86 -8.00
C ILE A 335 -17.04 19.53 -7.25
N TYR A 336 -17.98 19.39 -6.32
CA TYR A 336 -18.16 18.17 -5.52
C TYR A 336 -18.48 16.95 -6.39
N GLN A 337 -19.38 17.12 -7.37
CA GLN A 337 -19.75 16.05 -8.30
C GLN A 337 -18.56 15.62 -9.17
N SER A 338 -17.70 16.56 -9.58
CA SER A 338 -16.44 16.25 -10.26
C SER A 338 -15.50 15.48 -9.33
N GLY A 339 -15.46 15.85 -8.05
CA GLY A 339 -14.71 15.14 -7.01
C GLY A 339 -15.11 13.68 -6.87
N ILE A 340 -16.40 13.40 -6.69
CA ILE A 340 -16.93 12.02 -6.60
C ILE A 340 -16.60 11.22 -7.86
N ARG A 341 -16.73 11.84 -9.05
CA ARG A 341 -16.36 11.18 -10.31
C ARG A 341 -14.88 10.80 -10.33
N TRP A 342 -13.99 11.69 -9.90
CA TRP A 342 -12.56 11.40 -9.84
C TRP A 342 -12.22 10.33 -8.80
N MET A 343 -12.87 10.36 -7.63
CA MET A 343 -12.74 9.28 -6.64
C MET A 343 -13.17 7.93 -7.22
N PHE A 344 -14.28 7.88 -7.96
CA PHE A 344 -14.76 6.66 -8.62
C PHE A 344 -13.74 6.13 -9.64
N TRP A 345 -13.24 6.96 -10.55
CA TRP A 345 -12.18 6.54 -11.50
C TRP A 345 -10.89 6.14 -10.79
N GLY A 346 -10.56 6.81 -9.68
CA GLY A 346 -9.48 6.42 -8.79
C GLY A 346 -9.66 4.98 -8.29
N ALA A 347 -10.81 4.67 -7.71
CA ALA A 347 -11.13 3.32 -7.24
C ALA A 347 -11.12 2.27 -8.36
N VAL A 348 -11.69 2.57 -9.53
CA VAL A 348 -11.65 1.65 -10.68
C VAL A 348 -10.21 1.35 -11.09
N HIS A 349 -9.34 2.37 -11.18
CA HIS A 349 -7.94 2.16 -11.52
C HIS A 349 -7.20 1.32 -10.46
N LEU A 350 -7.52 1.49 -9.18
CA LEU A 350 -6.92 0.68 -8.10
C LEU A 350 -7.40 -0.78 -8.11
N ILE A 351 -8.68 -1.02 -8.40
CA ILE A 351 -9.22 -2.38 -8.57
C ILE A 351 -8.57 -3.05 -9.79
N LEU A 352 -8.49 -2.34 -10.93
CA LEU A 352 -7.80 -2.86 -12.13
C LEU A 352 -6.31 -3.11 -11.88
N TYR A 353 -5.65 -2.23 -11.12
CA TYR A 353 -4.28 -2.44 -10.69
C TYR A 353 -4.14 -3.75 -9.91
N ARG A 354 -5.03 -4.04 -8.95
CA ARG A 354 -4.99 -5.31 -8.20
C ARG A 354 -5.16 -6.53 -9.09
N ILE A 355 -6.10 -6.49 -10.03
CA ILE A 355 -6.27 -7.58 -11.01
C ILE A 355 -4.94 -7.84 -11.75
N VAL A 356 -4.28 -6.76 -12.21
CA VAL A 356 -3.00 -6.87 -12.91
C VAL A 356 -1.90 -7.39 -11.98
N ASN A 357 -1.83 -6.86 -10.76
CA ASN A 357 -0.81 -7.23 -9.78
C ASN A 357 -0.92 -8.70 -9.36
N TYR A 358 -2.13 -9.19 -9.09
CA TYR A 358 -2.36 -10.55 -8.62
C TYR A 358 -2.25 -11.60 -9.73
N TYR A 359 -2.72 -11.31 -10.95
CA TYR A 359 -2.89 -12.35 -11.98
C TYR A 359 -2.02 -12.19 -13.23
N PHE A 360 -1.39 -11.03 -13.44
CA PHE A 360 -0.68 -10.75 -14.70
C PHE A 360 0.79 -10.40 -14.52
N VAL A 361 1.18 -9.86 -13.38
CA VAL A 361 2.59 -9.62 -13.08
C VAL A 361 3.32 -10.96 -12.93
N LEU A 362 4.57 -11.00 -13.39
CA LEU A 362 5.47 -12.15 -13.31
C LEU A 362 6.79 -11.70 -12.69
N SER A 363 7.49 -12.63 -12.03
CA SER A 363 8.87 -12.41 -11.61
C SER A 363 9.82 -12.58 -12.81
N PRO A 364 11.02 -11.98 -12.80
CA PRO A 364 11.97 -12.13 -13.91
C PRO A 364 12.39 -13.59 -14.16
N GLU A 365 12.45 -14.40 -13.10
CA GLU A 365 12.90 -15.79 -13.14
C GLU A 365 11.86 -16.71 -13.79
N SER A 366 10.57 -16.40 -13.63
CA SER A 366 9.45 -17.13 -14.21
C SER A 366 9.25 -16.90 -15.71
N VAL A 367 10.14 -16.16 -16.38
CA VAL A 367 10.03 -15.86 -17.82
C VAL A 367 10.81 -16.89 -18.63
N THR A 368 10.10 -17.91 -19.13
CA THR A 368 10.66 -19.08 -19.81
C THR A 368 10.33 -19.17 -21.30
N ASN A 369 9.27 -18.49 -21.76
CA ASN A 369 8.82 -18.47 -23.15
C ASN A 369 8.40 -17.06 -23.64
N GLY A 370 8.10 -16.94 -24.94
CA GLY A 370 7.74 -15.66 -25.55
C GLY A 370 6.39 -15.09 -25.09
N PHE A 371 5.44 -15.93 -24.68
CA PHE A 371 4.18 -15.47 -24.08
C PHE A 371 4.42 -14.79 -22.72
N GLU A 372 5.21 -15.41 -21.86
CA GLU A 372 5.59 -14.88 -20.54
C GLU A 372 6.42 -13.60 -20.66
N LEU A 373 7.34 -13.53 -21.63
CA LEU A 373 8.10 -12.30 -21.87
C LEU A 373 7.18 -11.14 -22.25
N TYR A 374 6.21 -11.37 -23.14
CA TYR A 374 5.23 -10.35 -23.49
C TYR A 374 4.39 -9.92 -22.28
N ARG A 375 3.89 -10.89 -21.51
CA ARG A 375 3.12 -10.67 -20.28
C ARG A 375 3.92 -9.86 -19.27
N PHE A 376 5.20 -10.19 -19.04
CA PHE A 376 6.10 -9.45 -18.15
C PHE A 376 6.28 -7.99 -18.60
N ILE A 377 6.52 -7.77 -19.90
CA ILE A 377 6.75 -6.41 -20.44
C ILE A 377 5.50 -5.54 -20.30
N VAL A 378 4.33 -6.06 -20.67
CA VAL A 378 3.09 -5.28 -20.67
C VAL A 378 2.53 -5.08 -19.26
N SER A 379 2.50 -6.12 -18.43
CA SER A 379 1.93 -6.05 -17.07
C SER A 379 2.65 -5.00 -16.22
N ASN A 380 4.00 -4.96 -16.27
CA ASN A 380 4.78 -3.98 -15.50
C ASN A 380 4.44 -2.53 -15.87
N LEU A 381 4.20 -2.21 -17.15
CA LEU A 381 3.75 -0.87 -17.55
C LEU A 381 2.33 -0.56 -17.03
N VAL A 382 1.44 -1.55 -17.05
CA VAL A 382 0.05 -1.37 -16.63
C VAL A 382 -0.07 -1.12 -15.13
N LEU A 383 0.93 -1.47 -14.31
CA LEU A 383 0.99 -1.11 -12.89
C LEU A 383 0.96 0.42 -12.65
N LEU A 384 1.23 1.24 -13.68
CA LEU A 384 1.01 2.69 -13.64
C LEU A 384 -0.45 3.08 -13.29
N LEU A 385 -1.40 2.16 -13.45
CA LEU A 385 -2.78 2.30 -12.95
C LEU A 385 -2.84 2.63 -11.46
N ARG A 386 -1.91 2.13 -10.63
CA ARG A 386 -1.85 2.47 -9.20
C ARG A 386 -1.65 3.97 -8.99
N ILE A 387 -0.59 4.52 -9.58
CA ILE A 387 -0.25 5.95 -9.47
C ILE A 387 -1.41 6.80 -10.03
N SER A 388 -1.98 6.36 -11.15
CA SER A 388 -3.16 6.98 -11.73
C SER A 388 -4.35 6.97 -10.76
N GLY A 389 -4.64 5.85 -10.14
CA GLY A 389 -5.72 5.65 -9.19
C GLY A 389 -5.59 6.54 -7.95
N GLN A 390 -4.42 6.51 -7.32
CA GLN A 390 -4.06 7.36 -6.18
C GLN A 390 -4.21 8.85 -6.52
N PHE A 391 -3.68 9.29 -7.67
CA PHE A 391 -3.76 10.70 -8.05
C PHE A 391 -5.20 11.16 -8.30
N HIS A 392 -6.03 10.34 -8.97
CA HIS A 392 -7.45 10.66 -9.14
C HIS A 392 -8.19 10.68 -7.79
N MET A 393 -7.87 9.78 -6.87
CA MET A 393 -8.42 9.76 -5.51
C MET A 393 -8.07 11.03 -4.74
N ILE A 394 -6.79 11.41 -4.71
CA ILE A 394 -6.28 12.62 -4.06
C ILE A 394 -7.00 13.86 -4.59
N ILE A 395 -7.01 14.06 -5.91
CA ILE A 395 -7.66 15.22 -6.52
C ILE A 395 -9.17 15.19 -6.28
N GLY A 396 -9.79 14.01 -6.32
CA GLY A 396 -11.22 13.83 -6.02
C GLY A 396 -11.59 14.27 -4.60
N ILE A 397 -10.77 13.92 -3.60
CA ILE A 397 -10.95 14.37 -2.21
C ILE A 397 -10.82 15.89 -2.11
N LEU A 398 -9.80 16.49 -2.76
CA LEU A 398 -9.61 17.95 -2.73
C LEU A 398 -10.79 18.72 -3.36
N HIS A 399 -11.46 18.15 -4.36
CA HIS A 399 -12.67 18.75 -4.93
C HIS A 399 -13.81 18.82 -3.91
N LEU A 400 -13.97 17.82 -3.04
CA LEU A 400 -14.99 17.85 -1.97
C LEU A 400 -14.79 19.04 -1.01
N PHE A 401 -13.57 19.53 -0.88
CA PHE A 401 -13.22 20.71 -0.09
C PHE A 401 -13.13 22.01 -0.91
N GLY A 402 -13.60 22.00 -2.16
CA GLY A 402 -13.77 23.20 -2.99
C GLY A 402 -12.59 23.53 -3.92
N PHE A 403 -11.56 22.68 -3.99
CA PHE A 403 -10.42 22.88 -4.89
C PHE A 403 -10.72 22.28 -6.28
N ASN A 404 -11.13 23.10 -7.25
CA ASN A 404 -11.45 22.67 -8.61
C ASN A 404 -10.17 22.46 -9.46
N LEU A 405 -9.38 21.47 -9.07
CA LEU A 405 -8.08 21.18 -9.66
C LEU A 405 -8.20 20.40 -10.99
N PRO A 406 -7.25 20.56 -11.93
CA PRO A 406 -7.32 19.86 -13.21
C PRO A 406 -7.14 18.33 -13.05
N ARG A 407 -7.55 17.59 -14.07
CA ARG A 407 -7.29 16.14 -14.17
C ARG A 407 -5.80 15.81 -14.08
N THR A 408 -5.48 14.65 -13.55
CA THR A 408 -4.10 14.19 -13.28
C THR A 408 -3.48 13.50 -14.48
N MET A 409 -4.25 12.57 -15.08
CA MET A 409 -3.86 11.78 -16.24
C MET A 409 -5.00 11.75 -17.26
N HIS A 410 -4.70 11.46 -18.53
CA HIS A 410 -5.74 11.42 -19.56
C HIS A 410 -5.43 10.44 -20.70
N GLU A 411 -5.98 9.23 -20.60
CA GLU A 411 -5.93 8.21 -21.67
C GLU A 411 -4.51 7.99 -22.19
N TYR A 412 -3.54 7.92 -21.26
CA TYR A 412 -2.12 7.96 -21.58
C TYR A 412 -1.64 6.71 -22.33
N PHE A 413 -2.29 5.55 -22.12
CA PHE A 413 -2.05 4.36 -22.94
C PHE A 413 -2.47 4.50 -24.41
N LEU A 414 -3.35 5.46 -24.74
CA LEU A 414 -3.80 5.74 -26.10
C LEU A 414 -3.01 6.88 -26.77
N SER A 415 -1.79 7.14 -26.29
CA SER A 415 -0.93 8.18 -26.86
C SER A 415 -0.34 7.71 -28.18
N SER A 416 -0.44 8.55 -29.22
CA SER A 416 0.09 8.24 -30.56
C SER A 416 1.54 8.68 -30.78
N SER A 417 2.14 9.36 -29.79
CA SER A 417 3.53 9.81 -29.81
C SER A 417 4.03 10.06 -28.39
N TYR A 418 5.35 10.08 -28.18
CA TYR A 418 5.96 10.41 -26.88
C TYR A 418 5.64 11.84 -26.40
N THR A 419 5.47 12.79 -27.31
CA THR A 419 5.01 14.16 -26.99
C THR A 419 3.54 14.21 -26.60
N ASP A 420 2.70 13.31 -27.12
CA ASP A 420 1.32 13.14 -26.65
C ASP A 420 1.27 12.44 -25.29
N LEU A 421 2.13 11.45 -25.08
CA LEU A 421 2.30 10.76 -23.80
C LEU A 421 2.72 11.73 -22.68
N TRP A 422 3.77 12.53 -22.90
CA TRP A 422 4.25 13.53 -21.93
C TRP A 422 3.16 14.54 -21.54
N ARG A 423 2.22 14.84 -22.44
CA ARG A 423 1.08 15.73 -22.16
C ARG A 423 -0.05 15.08 -21.37
N ARG A 424 -0.09 13.74 -21.30
CA ARG A 424 -1.23 12.96 -20.79
C ARG A 424 -0.92 12.13 -19.54
N ALA A 425 0.32 11.69 -19.36
CA ALA A 425 0.69 10.74 -18.31
C ALA A 425 0.74 11.37 -16.91
N ASN A 426 1.50 12.44 -16.70
CA ASN A 426 1.54 13.14 -15.40
C ASN A 426 1.47 14.66 -15.63
N ILE A 427 0.24 15.19 -15.69
CA ILE A 427 -0.01 16.58 -16.08
C ILE A 427 0.60 17.56 -15.07
N TYR A 428 0.50 17.25 -13.78
CA TYR A 428 1.05 18.06 -12.68
C TYR A 428 2.57 18.12 -12.74
N TRP A 429 3.24 16.98 -12.92
CA TRP A 429 4.69 16.95 -13.12
C TRP A 429 5.12 17.75 -14.34
N LYS A 430 4.44 17.53 -15.47
CA LYS A 430 4.72 18.25 -16.72
C LYS A 430 4.55 19.76 -16.53
N ASP A 431 3.47 20.22 -15.90
CA ASP A 431 3.24 21.65 -15.65
C ASP A 431 4.29 22.25 -14.70
N PHE A 432 4.68 21.51 -13.65
CA PHE A 432 5.78 21.88 -12.76
C PHE A 432 7.11 22.03 -13.51
N MET A 433 7.49 21.03 -14.31
CA MET A 433 8.72 21.05 -15.10
C MET A 433 8.73 22.17 -16.12
N LEU A 434 7.58 22.43 -16.77
CA LEU A 434 7.46 23.52 -17.73
C LEU A 434 7.61 24.88 -17.04
N LYS A 435 6.89 25.10 -15.94
CA LYS A 435 6.84 26.36 -15.20
C LYS A 435 8.19 26.74 -14.58
N VAL A 436 8.82 25.81 -13.87
CA VAL A 436 9.98 26.11 -13.02
C VAL A 436 11.32 25.94 -13.75
N PHE A 437 11.41 25.02 -14.72
CA PHE A 437 12.68 24.66 -15.35
C PHE A 437 12.72 24.97 -16.85
N TYR A 438 11.73 24.49 -17.62
CA TYR A 438 11.75 24.62 -19.09
C TYR A 438 11.69 26.08 -19.55
N TYR A 439 10.64 26.83 -19.17
CA TYR A 439 10.46 28.19 -19.68
C TYR A 439 11.61 29.13 -19.28
N PRO A 440 12.08 29.13 -18.01
CA PRO A 440 13.24 29.94 -17.64
C PRO A 440 14.49 29.64 -18.48
N VAL A 441 14.83 28.37 -18.70
CA VAL A 441 16.00 27.99 -19.52
C VAL A 441 15.78 28.33 -20.99
N TYR A 442 14.61 28.03 -21.53
CA TYR A 442 14.25 28.34 -22.92
C TYR A 442 14.41 29.84 -23.22
N PHE A 443 13.90 30.72 -22.35
CA PHE A 443 14.03 32.17 -22.53
C PHE A 443 15.45 32.70 -22.28
N MET A 444 16.22 32.08 -21.38
CA MET A 444 17.62 32.42 -21.15
C MET A 444 18.49 32.15 -22.38
N LEU A 445 18.18 31.07 -23.12
CA LEU A 445 18.91 30.64 -24.31
C LEU A 445 18.45 31.31 -25.61
N ARG A 446 17.72 32.44 -25.53
CA ARG A 446 17.15 33.15 -26.70
C ARG A 446 18.14 33.47 -27.84
N LYS A 447 19.45 33.46 -27.56
CA LYS A 447 20.52 33.71 -28.54
C LYS A 447 20.86 32.51 -29.45
N LEU A 448 20.47 31.28 -29.09
CA LEU A 448 20.85 30.04 -29.80
C LEU A 448 19.90 29.64 -30.95
N GLY A 449 19.00 30.54 -31.36
CA GLY A 449 17.94 30.26 -32.33
C GLY A 449 16.85 29.30 -31.81
N PRO A 450 15.71 29.16 -32.52
CA PRO A 450 14.56 28.38 -32.02
C PRO A 450 14.86 26.90 -31.79
N ASN A 451 15.59 26.26 -32.70
CA ASN A 451 15.92 24.83 -32.59
C ASN A 451 16.92 24.57 -31.45
N GLY A 452 17.94 25.42 -31.29
CA GLY A 452 18.92 25.28 -30.21
C GLY A 452 18.29 25.46 -28.82
N GLN A 453 17.40 26.46 -28.67
CA GLN A 453 16.63 26.67 -27.44
C GLN A 453 15.80 25.44 -27.07
N LEU A 454 15.07 24.90 -28.05
CA LEU A 454 14.19 23.76 -27.86
C LEU A 454 14.96 22.50 -27.46
N VAL A 455 16.07 22.20 -28.14
CA VAL A 455 16.90 21.02 -27.86
C VAL A 455 17.46 21.10 -26.45
N ILE A 456 18.14 22.19 -26.10
CA ILE A 456 18.82 22.31 -24.81
C ILE A 456 17.81 22.37 -23.65
N ALA A 457 16.72 23.13 -23.80
CA ALA A 457 15.70 23.20 -22.74
C ALA A 457 15.01 21.85 -22.53
N THR A 458 14.78 21.07 -23.59
CA THR A 458 14.18 19.73 -23.48
C THR A 458 15.14 18.77 -22.78
N LEU A 459 16.41 18.68 -23.23
CA LEU A 459 17.41 17.82 -22.59
C LEU A 459 17.61 18.17 -21.11
N PHE A 460 17.68 19.47 -20.80
CA PHE A 460 17.76 19.95 -19.43
C PHE A 460 16.57 19.49 -18.58
N VAL A 461 15.34 19.57 -19.10
CA VAL A 461 14.14 19.08 -18.39
C VAL A 461 14.22 17.59 -18.08
N PHE A 462 14.75 16.76 -18.97
CA PHE A 462 14.89 15.32 -18.71
C PHE A 462 15.99 15.01 -17.70
N VAL A 463 17.12 15.72 -17.75
CA VAL A 463 18.18 15.61 -16.73
C VAL A 463 17.64 16.01 -15.34
N VAL A 464 16.91 17.13 -15.26
CA VAL A 464 16.29 17.57 -14.00
C VAL A 464 15.19 16.59 -13.58
N THR A 465 14.43 16.01 -14.52
CA THR A 465 13.41 15.00 -14.19
C THR A 465 14.04 13.78 -13.53
N TRP A 466 15.12 13.25 -14.11
CA TRP A 466 15.89 12.15 -13.55
C TRP A 466 16.41 12.48 -12.15
N PHE A 467 17.05 13.64 -11.98
CA PHE A 467 17.58 14.05 -10.68
C PHE A 467 16.47 14.23 -9.62
N LEU A 468 15.38 14.92 -9.97
CA LEU A 468 14.27 15.14 -9.06
C LEU A 468 13.52 13.84 -8.73
N HIS A 469 13.48 12.89 -9.65
CA HIS A 469 12.99 11.54 -9.39
C HIS A 469 13.86 10.82 -8.34
N ALA A 470 15.19 10.85 -8.49
CA ALA A 470 16.11 10.33 -7.47
C ALA A 470 15.97 11.05 -6.13
N TYR A 471 15.75 12.38 -6.13
CA TYR A 471 15.48 13.19 -4.95
C TYR A 471 14.15 12.83 -4.26
N GLN A 472 13.08 12.57 -5.03
CA GLN A 472 11.82 12.09 -4.48
C GLN A 472 12.00 10.74 -3.80
N TRP A 473 12.70 9.81 -4.46
CA TRP A 473 12.98 8.49 -3.90
C TRP A 473 13.83 8.57 -2.63
N PHE A 474 14.82 9.46 -2.60
CA PHE A 474 15.54 9.75 -1.37
C PHE A 474 14.57 10.10 -0.27
N TRP A 475 13.62 11.02 -0.51
CA TRP A 475 12.65 11.43 0.52
C TRP A 475 11.58 10.40 0.87
N LEU A 476 11.35 9.40 0.03
CA LEU A 476 10.38 8.34 0.31
C LEU A 476 11.02 7.09 0.94
N ARG A 477 12.31 6.82 0.68
CA ARG A 477 12.99 5.58 1.10
C ARG A 477 14.24 5.73 1.95
N GLY A 478 14.89 6.89 1.98
CA GLY A 478 16.21 7.03 2.65
C GLY A 478 17.40 6.95 1.69
N SER A 479 17.23 6.36 0.51
CA SER A 479 18.30 6.13 -0.47
C SER A 479 18.03 6.78 -1.82
N PHE A 480 19.08 7.25 -2.48
CA PHE A 480 19.01 7.76 -3.85
C PHE A 480 18.91 6.61 -4.86
N LEU A 481 17.94 6.67 -5.78
CA LEU A 481 17.85 5.74 -6.90
C LEU A 481 18.75 6.21 -8.04
N LEU A 482 19.98 5.72 -8.11
CA LEU A 482 20.95 6.05 -9.17
C LEU A 482 21.47 4.79 -9.85
N THR A 483 20.56 3.99 -10.40
CA THR A 483 20.90 2.73 -11.08
C THR A 483 21.14 2.96 -12.58
N ALA A 484 21.95 2.09 -13.21
CA ALA A 484 22.18 2.16 -14.65
C ALA A 484 20.87 2.05 -15.48
N PRO A 485 19.91 1.16 -15.15
CA PRO A 485 18.61 1.13 -15.82
C PRO A 485 17.80 2.43 -15.68
N ASP A 486 17.87 3.11 -14.53
CA ASP A 486 17.19 4.40 -14.31
C ASP A 486 17.75 5.51 -15.21
N VAL A 487 19.08 5.65 -15.25
CA VAL A 487 19.75 6.61 -16.16
C VAL A 487 19.42 6.30 -17.63
N ALA A 488 19.45 5.02 -18.02
CA ALA A 488 19.15 4.59 -19.37
C ALA A 488 17.70 4.91 -19.77
N TYR A 489 16.73 4.61 -18.90
CA TYR A 489 15.31 4.90 -19.12
C TYR A 489 15.07 6.39 -19.40
N TRP A 490 15.51 7.27 -18.51
CA TRP A 490 15.28 8.71 -18.65
C TRP A 490 16.00 9.31 -19.86
N SER A 491 17.20 8.81 -20.17
CA SER A 491 17.97 9.23 -21.34
C SER A 491 17.28 8.85 -22.64
N ILE A 492 16.87 7.58 -22.78
CA ILE A 492 16.20 7.10 -23.99
C ILE A 492 14.83 7.79 -24.15
N PHE A 493 14.05 7.88 -23.07
CA PHE A 493 12.75 8.55 -23.11
C PHE A 493 12.88 10.04 -23.47
N GLY A 494 13.87 10.74 -22.91
CA GLY A 494 14.15 12.13 -23.25
C GLY A 494 14.53 12.33 -24.72
N MET A 495 15.36 11.43 -25.27
CA MET A 495 15.73 11.46 -26.69
C MET A 495 14.54 11.19 -27.61
N LEU A 496 13.66 10.26 -27.24
CA LEU A 496 12.44 9.94 -28.00
C LEU A 496 11.45 11.11 -28.01
N VAL A 497 11.29 11.80 -26.88
CA VAL A 497 10.50 13.03 -26.81
C VAL A 497 11.14 14.14 -27.65
N LEU A 498 12.45 14.35 -27.54
CA LEU A 498 13.17 15.35 -28.33
C LEU A 498 13.02 15.11 -29.83
N PHE A 499 13.21 13.88 -30.29
CA PHE A 499 13.04 13.50 -31.69
C PHE A 499 11.63 13.84 -32.20
N ASN A 500 10.59 13.50 -31.42
CA ASN A 500 9.21 13.83 -31.78
C ASN A 500 8.96 15.34 -31.82
N ILE A 501 9.51 16.12 -30.89
CA ILE A 501 9.36 17.57 -30.91
C ILE A 501 10.01 18.18 -32.16
N LEU A 502 11.23 17.74 -32.51
CA LEU A 502 11.91 18.20 -33.72
C LEU A 502 11.17 17.80 -34.99
N TYR A 503 10.64 16.57 -35.03
CA TYR A 503 9.82 16.08 -36.14
C TYR A 503 8.53 16.89 -36.30
N GLU A 504 7.80 17.16 -35.21
CA GLU A 504 6.59 17.99 -35.20
C GLU A 504 6.87 19.43 -35.64
N THR A 505 8.03 19.97 -35.26
CA THR A 505 8.46 21.34 -35.63
C THR A 505 8.75 21.44 -37.13
N LYS A 506 9.37 20.41 -37.72
CA LYS A 506 9.75 20.39 -39.15
C LYS A 506 8.57 20.12 -40.09
N HIS A 507 7.69 19.19 -39.74
CA HIS A 507 6.61 18.73 -40.64
C HIS A 507 5.26 19.42 -40.39
N GLY A 508 5.19 20.28 -39.37
CA GLY A 508 3.97 21.01 -39.00
C GLY A 508 2.92 20.12 -38.32
N ARG A 509 2.28 20.65 -37.29
CA ARG A 509 1.16 19.98 -36.64
C ARG A 509 -0.09 20.14 -37.51
N LYS A 510 -0.66 19.05 -38.06
CA LYS A 510 -1.97 19.08 -38.72
C LYS A 510 -3.07 19.39 -37.69
N ARG A 511 -3.24 20.67 -37.34
CA ARG A 511 -4.40 21.16 -36.57
C ARG A 511 -5.46 21.61 -37.56
N SER A 512 -6.45 20.75 -37.83
CA SER A 512 -7.65 21.14 -38.56
C SER A 512 -8.72 21.61 -37.58
N LEU A 513 -9.25 22.82 -37.78
CA LEU A 513 -10.38 23.35 -37.00
C LEU A 513 -11.75 22.77 -37.43
N GLY A 514 -11.79 21.85 -38.41
CA GLY A 514 -13.02 21.22 -38.92
C GLY A 514 -13.10 19.72 -38.65
N LYS A 515 -14.31 19.13 -38.82
CA LYS A 515 -14.53 17.67 -38.81
C LYS A 515 -13.80 17.03 -40.00
N VAL A 516 -12.57 16.59 -39.81
CA VAL A 516 -11.84 15.82 -40.83
C VAL A 516 -12.53 14.47 -40.99
N LYS A 517 -12.94 14.12 -42.21
CA LYS A 517 -13.35 12.75 -42.52
C LYS A 517 -12.15 11.84 -42.27
N VAL A 518 -12.20 11.02 -41.23
CA VAL A 518 -11.14 10.05 -40.93
C VAL A 518 -11.11 9.03 -42.07
N THR A 519 -10.00 8.99 -42.80
CA THR A 519 -9.77 7.96 -43.83
C THR A 519 -9.26 6.68 -43.18
N PHE A 520 -9.49 5.51 -43.81
CA PHE A 520 -8.94 4.24 -43.32
C PHE A 520 -7.43 4.28 -43.12
N ARG A 521 -6.70 4.97 -44.02
CA ARG A 521 -5.26 5.20 -43.88
C ARG A 521 -4.92 5.98 -42.60
N MET A 522 -5.65 7.05 -42.29
CA MET A 522 -5.42 7.83 -41.07
C MET A 522 -5.73 7.02 -39.81
N PHE A 523 -6.80 6.22 -39.84
CA PHE A 523 -7.15 5.30 -38.76
C PHE A 523 -6.02 4.27 -38.55
N LEU A 524 -5.56 3.59 -39.60
CA LEU A 524 -4.49 2.59 -39.50
C LEU A 524 -3.18 3.20 -39.00
N VAL A 525 -2.77 4.37 -39.51
CA VAL A 525 -1.58 5.10 -39.02
C VAL A 525 -1.71 5.43 -37.54
N LYS A 526 -2.89 5.86 -37.09
CA LYS A 526 -3.13 6.18 -35.68
C LYS A 526 -3.10 4.93 -34.79
N VAL A 527 -3.67 3.82 -35.23
CA VAL A 527 -3.60 2.53 -34.53
C VAL A 527 -2.15 2.09 -34.41
N LEU A 528 -1.41 2.02 -35.52
CA LEU A 528 0.00 1.64 -35.53
C LEU A 528 0.87 2.56 -34.65
N ALA A 529 0.67 3.87 -34.73
CA ALA A 529 1.42 4.83 -33.91
C ALA A 529 1.11 4.70 -32.42
N THR A 530 -0.16 4.42 -32.07
CA THR A 530 -0.58 4.21 -30.67
C THR A 530 -0.02 2.90 -30.12
N THR A 531 -0.18 1.79 -30.85
CA THR A 531 0.38 0.50 -30.47
C THR A 531 1.90 0.56 -30.38
N GLY A 532 2.57 1.18 -31.35
CA GLY A 532 4.02 1.35 -31.34
C GLY A 532 4.50 2.17 -30.15
N THR A 533 3.83 3.28 -29.82
CA THR A 533 4.16 4.12 -28.65
C THR A 533 3.93 3.36 -27.34
N PHE A 534 2.85 2.58 -27.24
CA PHE A 534 2.57 1.77 -26.05
C PHE A 534 3.58 0.64 -25.85
N LEU A 535 3.85 -0.16 -26.89
CA LEU A 535 4.79 -1.29 -26.80
C LEU A 535 6.22 -0.82 -26.56
N SER A 536 6.66 0.24 -27.23
CA SER A 536 7.98 0.83 -26.97
C SER A 536 8.10 1.38 -25.56
N LEU A 537 7.05 2.02 -25.02
CA LEU A 537 7.01 2.43 -23.63
C LEU A 537 7.05 1.23 -22.68
N ALA A 538 6.35 0.13 -23.01
CA ALA A 538 6.36 -1.09 -22.19
C ALA A 538 7.76 -1.71 -22.13
N VAL A 539 8.47 -1.76 -23.27
CA VAL A 539 9.87 -2.19 -23.35
C VAL A 539 10.80 -1.28 -22.53
N LEU A 540 10.64 0.04 -22.62
CA LEU A 540 11.41 0.98 -21.79
C LEU A 540 11.11 0.81 -20.30
N TRP A 541 9.85 0.54 -19.97
CA TRP A 541 9.43 0.33 -18.60
C TRP A 541 10.01 -0.97 -18.03
N SER A 542 10.03 -2.06 -18.82
CA SER A 542 10.65 -3.32 -18.38
C SER A 542 12.15 -3.18 -18.14
N LEU A 543 12.85 -2.36 -18.95
CA LEU A 543 14.24 -1.98 -18.69
C LEU A 543 14.35 -1.25 -17.34
N TRP A 544 13.51 -0.25 -17.12
CA TRP A 544 13.53 0.56 -15.90
C TRP A 544 13.25 -0.26 -14.62
N THR A 545 12.39 -1.27 -14.72
CA THR A 545 12.04 -2.14 -13.59
C THR A 545 13.05 -3.26 -13.33
N SER A 546 14.02 -3.48 -14.21
CA SER A 546 15.02 -4.54 -14.06
C SER A 546 16.06 -4.21 -12.98
N SER A 547 16.65 -5.25 -12.38
CA SER A 547 17.75 -5.13 -11.41
C SER A 547 19.02 -4.59 -12.08
N SER A 548 19.32 -5.09 -13.29
CA SER A 548 20.49 -4.71 -14.08
C SER A 548 20.19 -4.71 -15.59
N ILE A 549 21.05 -4.05 -16.37
CA ILE A 549 20.96 -4.06 -17.85
C ILE A 549 21.24 -5.46 -18.43
N PRO A 550 22.27 -6.20 -17.97
CA PRO A 550 22.50 -7.57 -18.45
C PRO A 550 21.35 -8.52 -18.13
N GLY A 551 20.78 -8.45 -16.92
CA GLY A 551 19.60 -9.22 -16.54
C GLY A 551 18.39 -8.89 -17.42
N TRP A 552 18.20 -7.63 -17.80
CA TRP A 552 17.17 -7.26 -18.77
C TRP A 552 17.41 -7.90 -20.15
N PHE A 553 18.64 -7.87 -20.67
CA PHE A 553 18.95 -8.53 -21.95
C PHE A 553 18.76 -10.04 -21.89
N SER A 554 19.03 -10.66 -20.75
CA SER A 554 18.82 -12.09 -20.58
C SER A 554 17.33 -12.44 -20.71
N LEU A 555 16.38 -11.61 -20.28
CA LEU A 555 14.95 -11.83 -20.53
C LEU A 555 14.60 -12.01 -22.01
N TRP A 556 15.31 -11.32 -22.91
CA TRP A 556 15.09 -11.41 -24.35
C TRP A 556 15.69 -12.66 -25.00
N SER A 557 16.62 -13.34 -24.33
CA SER A 557 17.27 -14.55 -24.88
C SER A 557 16.25 -15.67 -25.14
N VAL A 558 15.18 -15.70 -24.36
CA VAL A 558 14.04 -16.62 -24.46
C VAL A 558 13.43 -16.65 -25.86
N LEU A 559 13.38 -15.51 -26.56
CA LEU A 559 12.83 -15.45 -27.93
C LEU A 559 13.66 -16.22 -28.96
N PHE A 560 14.94 -16.49 -28.66
CA PHE A 560 15.87 -17.17 -29.55
C PHE A 560 16.08 -18.63 -29.17
N ARG A 561 15.43 -19.11 -28.10
CA ARG A 561 15.53 -20.51 -27.65
C ARG A 561 14.84 -21.46 -28.61
N ASP A 562 13.64 -21.11 -29.08
CA ASP A 562 12.86 -21.89 -30.03
C ASP A 562 11.96 -21.00 -30.93
N PRO A 563 11.59 -21.46 -32.14
CA PRO A 563 10.73 -20.69 -33.04
C PRO A 563 9.31 -20.42 -32.52
N GLY A 564 8.80 -21.28 -31.63
CA GLY A 564 7.47 -21.15 -31.03
C GLY A 564 7.38 -19.95 -30.09
N SER A 565 8.39 -19.74 -29.25
CA SER A 565 8.49 -18.55 -28.39
C SER A 565 8.43 -17.25 -29.21
N LEU A 566 9.17 -17.19 -30.34
CA LEU A 566 9.12 -16.03 -31.22
C LEU A 566 7.71 -15.80 -31.81
N ALA A 567 7.05 -16.87 -32.25
CA ALA A 567 5.70 -16.80 -32.81
C ALA A 567 4.65 -16.35 -31.78
N GLN A 568 4.72 -16.86 -30.54
CA GLN A 568 3.84 -16.46 -29.44
C GLN A 568 3.97 -14.96 -29.14
N PHE A 569 5.21 -14.45 -29.07
CA PHE A 569 5.47 -13.04 -28.81
C PHE A 569 4.86 -12.14 -29.90
N PHE A 570 5.09 -12.45 -31.17
CA PHE A 570 4.52 -11.66 -32.27
C PHE A 570 3.00 -11.78 -32.39
N PHE A 571 2.43 -12.94 -32.07
CA PHE A 571 0.98 -13.12 -32.01
C PHE A 571 0.35 -12.15 -31.00
N LEU A 572 0.93 -11.99 -29.81
CA LEU A 572 0.44 -11.07 -28.78
C LEU A 572 0.63 -9.59 -29.15
N VAL A 573 1.71 -9.26 -29.86
CA VAL A 573 1.90 -7.92 -30.45
C VAL A 573 0.78 -7.60 -31.45
N ILE A 574 0.41 -8.55 -32.32
CA ILE A 574 -0.70 -8.39 -33.27
C ILE A 574 -2.03 -8.30 -32.52
N ALA A 575 -2.27 -9.15 -31.52
CA ALA A 575 -3.48 -9.09 -30.69
C ALA A 575 -3.65 -7.70 -30.05
N THR A 576 -2.56 -7.11 -29.55
CA THR A 576 -2.58 -5.78 -28.93
C THR A 576 -2.86 -4.68 -29.95
N LEU A 577 -2.33 -4.82 -31.17
CA LEU A 577 -2.69 -3.96 -32.29
C LEU A 577 -4.19 -4.02 -32.60
N LEU A 578 -4.79 -5.21 -32.61
CA LEU A 578 -6.23 -5.40 -32.83
C LEU A 578 -7.07 -4.78 -31.71
N VAL A 579 -6.69 -4.98 -30.44
CA VAL A 579 -7.37 -4.39 -29.27
C VAL A 579 -7.37 -2.87 -29.36
N PHE A 580 -6.23 -2.23 -29.63
CA PHE A 580 -6.20 -0.78 -29.83
C PHE A 580 -6.93 -0.33 -31.09
N GLY A 581 -6.94 -1.14 -32.16
CA GLY A 581 -7.79 -0.94 -33.32
C GLY A 581 -9.27 -0.81 -32.94
N VAL A 582 -9.77 -1.77 -32.16
CA VAL A 582 -11.16 -1.77 -31.67
C VAL A 582 -11.44 -0.58 -30.76
N ILE A 583 -10.57 -0.31 -29.78
CA ILE A 583 -10.76 0.81 -28.83
C ILE A 583 -10.80 2.16 -29.58
N ILE A 584 -9.87 2.40 -30.51
CA ILE A 584 -9.84 3.63 -31.31
C ILE A 584 -11.06 3.71 -32.22
N TRP A 585 -11.52 2.59 -32.80
CA TRP A 585 -12.71 2.54 -33.65
C TRP A 585 -14.00 2.87 -32.88
N ILE A 586 -14.21 2.28 -31.70
CA ILE A 586 -15.34 2.58 -30.80
C ILE A 586 -15.38 4.08 -30.49
N LYS A 587 -14.22 4.64 -30.18
CA LYS A 587 -14.07 6.05 -29.83
C LYS A 587 -14.33 6.98 -31.01
N GLU A 588 -13.83 6.66 -32.20
CA GLU A 588 -14.06 7.47 -33.41
C GLU A 588 -15.50 7.40 -33.91
N LYS A 589 -16.18 6.27 -33.72
CA LYS A 589 -17.62 6.16 -33.95
C LYS A 589 -18.48 6.88 -32.91
N ASN A 590 -17.84 7.59 -31.97
CA ASN A 590 -18.50 8.31 -30.89
C ASN A 590 -19.41 7.41 -30.04
N TRP A 591 -19.12 6.10 -30.02
CA TRP A 591 -19.77 5.13 -29.15
C TRP A 591 -19.21 5.17 -27.73
N SER A 592 -18.58 6.29 -27.36
CA SER A 592 -18.67 6.75 -25.99
C SER A 592 -20.16 6.79 -25.62
N ILE A 593 -20.53 6.34 -24.43
CA ILE A 593 -21.78 6.79 -23.82
C ILE A 593 -21.73 8.31 -23.91
N ALA A 594 -22.44 8.87 -24.88
CA ALA A 594 -22.44 10.28 -25.14
C ALA A 594 -23.17 10.86 -23.95
N PHE A 595 -22.43 11.30 -22.93
CA PHE A 595 -22.99 12.13 -21.88
C PHE A 595 -23.42 13.42 -22.57
N PRO A 596 -24.74 13.63 -22.76
CA PRO A 596 -25.22 14.78 -23.50
C PRO A 596 -24.75 16.05 -22.80
N GLY A 597 -24.19 16.97 -23.58
CA GLY A 597 -23.87 18.32 -23.11
C GLY A 597 -25.11 18.98 -22.50
N LYS A 598 -24.90 19.74 -21.41
CA LYS A 598 -25.95 20.38 -20.60
C LYS A 598 -27.04 19.40 -20.09
N GLN A 599 -26.71 18.18 -19.69
CA GLN A 599 -27.63 17.42 -18.84
C GLN A 599 -27.84 18.09 -17.48
N SER A 600 -29.03 17.92 -16.90
CA SER A 600 -29.29 18.31 -15.53
C SER A 600 -28.33 17.57 -14.59
N PHE A 601 -27.83 18.26 -13.57
CA PHE A 601 -26.95 17.71 -12.53
C PHE A 601 -27.38 16.32 -12.06
N VAL A 602 -28.70 16.13 -11.88
CA VAL A 602 -29.33 14.89 -11.40
C VAL A 602 -29.07 13.70 -12.33
N LYS A 603 -29.15 13.85 -13.66
CA LYS A 603 -28.89 12.74 -14.59
C LYS A 603 -27.44 12.27 -14.50
N TYR A 604 -26.53 13.23 -14.36
CA TYR A 604 -25.11 12.96 -14.22
C TYR A 604 -24.80 12.26 -12.89
N ALA A 605 -25.37 12.76 -11.79
CA ALA A 605 -25.26 12.18 -10.46
C ALA A 605 -25.84 10.76 -10.39
N LEU A 606 -27.01 10.52 -11.01
CA LEU A 606 -27.63 9.19 -11.08
C LEU A 606 -26.79 8.20 -11.89
N GLY A 607 -26.25 8.63 -13.04
CA GLY A 607 -25.37 7.78 -13.85
C GLY A 607 -24.11 7.37 -13.06
N ASN A 608 -23.44 8.32 -12.43
CA ASN A 608 -22.26 8.05 -11.60
C ASN A 608 -22.60 7.17 -10.39
N GLY A 609 -23.70 7.45 -9.70
CA GLY A 609 -24.21 6.63 -8.61
C GLY A 609 -24.53 5.19 -9.04
N ALA A 610 -25.14 5.00 -10.21
CA ALA A 610 -25.41 3.66 -10.74
C ALA A 610 -24.12 2.87 -11.02
N PHE A 611 -23.08 3.50 -11.58
CA PHE A 611 -21.80 2.83 -11.78
C PHE A 611 -21.11 2.46 -10.46
N ILE A 612 -21.12 3.36 -9.47
CA ILE A 612 -20.60 3.05 -8.12
C ILE A 612 -21.36 1.86 -7.53
N SER A 613 -22.69 1.86 -7.60
CA SER A 613 -23.53 0.77 -7.10
C SER A 613 -23.25 -0.55 -7.82
N ILE A 614 -23.04 -0.55 -9.14
CA ILE A 614 -22.72 -1.78 -9.89
C ILE A 614 -21.41 -2.38 -9.39
N VAL A 615 -20.35 -1.57 -9.27
CA VAL A 615 -19.05 -2.07 -8.79
C VAL A 615 -19.14 -2.54 -7.34
N PHE A 616 -19.87 -1.80 -6.49
CA PHE A 616 -20.13 -2.18 -5.11
C PHE A 616 -20.89 -3.53 -5.02
N LEU A 617 -21.95 -3.71 -5.80
CA LEU A 617 -22.73 -4.95 -5.79
C LEU A 617 -21.90 -6.15 -6.27
N ILE A 618 -21.09 -5.97 -7.33
CA ILE A 618 -20.23 -7.05 -7.85
C ILE A 618 -19.21 -7.52 -6.80
N GLY A 619 -18.66 -6.61 -6.01
CA GLY A 619 -17.73 -6.98 -4.94
C GLY A 619 -18.40 -7.47 -3.64
N ASN A 620 -19.73 -7.54 -3.58
CA ASN A 620 -20.41 -7.92 -2.34
C ASN A 620 -20.40 -9.45 -2.17
N PRO A 621 -19.97 -9.99 -1.01
CA PRO A 621 -19.92 -11.44 -0.78
C PRO A 621 -21.22 -12.17 -1.05
N MET A 622 -22.37 -11.56 -0.70
CA MET A 622 -23.68 -12.15 -0.96
C MET A 622 -24.03 -12.20 -2.45
N VAL A 623 -23.41 -11.39 -3.29
CA VAL A 623 -23.65 -11.38 -4.74
C VAL A 623 -22.65 -12.31 -5.42
N TYR A 624 -21.36 -12.16 -5.13
CA TYR A 624 -20.36 -12.93 -5.86
C TYR A 624 -20.30 -14.40 -5.46
N SER A 625 -20.81 -14.79 -4.29
CA SER A 625 -20.97 -16.20 -3.91
C SER A 625 -21.94 -16.96 -4.83
N HIS A 626 -22.74 -16.25 -5.62
CA HIS A 626 -23.62 -16.84 -6.63
C HIS A 626 -22.92 -16.99 -7.99
N PHE A 627 -21.75 -16.37 -8.18
CA PHE A 627 -20.88 -16.71 -9.30
C PHE A 627 -20.16 -18.01 -8.95
N GLY A 628 -20.08 -18.97 -9.88
CA GLY A 628 -19.35 -20.23 -9.65
C GLY A 628 -17.92 -20.19 -10.17
N GLY A 629 -17.04 -21.00 -9.58
CA GLY A 629 -15.66 -21.23 -10.03
C GLY A 629 -14.75 -20.00 -9.93
N LYS A 630 -13.86 -19.84 -10.91
CA LYS A 630 -12.81 -18.79 -10.93
C LYS A 630 -13.32 -17.35 -10.74
N ALA A 631 -14.57 -17.05 -11.14
CA ALA A 631 -15.13 -15.71 -10.97
C ALA A 631 -15.35 -15.35 -9.49
N GLN A 632 -15.73 -16.34 -8.67
CA GLN A 632 -15.90 -16.17 -7.22
C GLN A 632 -14.55 -15.93 -6.54
N GLU A 633 -13.56 -16.75 -6.86
CA GLU A 633 -12.18 -16.66 -6.34
C GLU A 633 -11.58 -15.28 -6.64
N ILE A 634 -11.68 -14.83 -7.89
CA ILE A 634 -11.16 -13.51 -8.29
C ILE A 634 -11.83 -12.38 -7.51
N LEU A 635 -13.16 -12.43 -7.35
CA LEU A 635 -13.88 -11.39 -6.63
C LEU A 635 -13.59 -11.40 -5.12
N ALA A 636 -13.42 -12.59 -4.52
CA ALA A 636 -13.00 -12.74 -3.14
C ALA A 636 -11.60 -12.14 -2.92
N ASP A 637 -10.64 -12.46 -3.79
CA ASP A 637 -9.27 -11.93 -3.77
C ASP A 637 -9.23 -10.40 -3.86
N LEU A 638 -10.09 -9.79 -4.68
CA LEU A 638 -10.12 -8.33 -4.84
C LEU A 638 -10.66 -7.58 -3.62
N THR A 639 -11.44 -8.25 -2.77
CA THR A 639 -12.00 -7.67 -1.52
C THR A 639 -11.12 -7.90 -0.30
N THR A 640 -10.09 -8.73 -0.44
CA THR A 640 -9.09 -8.98 0.60
C THR A 640 -7.78 -8.27 0.25
N SER A 641 -7.01 -7.91 1.29
CA SER A 641 -5.67 -7.35 1.12
C SER A 641 -4.70 -8.51 1.23
N ARG A 642 -4.18 -8.99 0.10
CA ARG A 642 -3.12 -10.02 0.04
C ARG A 642 -1.95 -9.53 -0.80
N LEU A 643 -0.76 -10.04 -0.51
CA LEU A 643 0.39 -9.86 -1.38
C LEU A 643 0.14 -10.66 -2.67
N SER A 644 0.58 -10.12 -3.81
CA SER A 644 0.69 -10.94 -5.03
C SER A 644 1.80 -11.98 -4.85
N ASP A 645 1.79 -13.05 -5.64
CA ASP A 645 2.80 -14.10 -5.52
C ASP A 645 4.21 -13.54 -5.73
N ARG A 646 4.36 -12.59 -6.67
CA ARG A 646 5.62 -11.84 -6.85
C ARG A 646 5.97 -11.01 -5.62
N ASP A 647 5.01 -10.31 -5.02
CA ASP A 647 5.26 -9.47 -3.85
C ASP A 647 5.64 -10.31 -2.62
N ALA A 648 4.99 -11.47 -2.45
CA ALA A 648 5.36 -12.45 -1.44
C ALA A 648 6.78 -12.96 -1.69
N GLN A 649 7.12 -13.38 -2.92
CA GLN A 649 8.49 -13.77 -3.29
C GLN A 649 9.52 -12.67 -3.04
N LEU A 650 9.17 -11.41 -3.33
CA LEU A 650 10.03 -10.25 -3.06
C LEU A 650 10.17 -9.95 -1.56
N LEU A 651 9.13 -10.14 -0.76
CA LEU A 651 9.19 -10.02 0.70
C LEU A 651 10.15 -11.06 1.26
N VAL A 652 9.99 -12.31 0.85
CA VAL A 652 10.84 -13.44 1.21
C VAL A 652 12.29 -13.16 0.79
N LYS A 653 12.51 -12.71 -0.46
CA LYS A 653 13.84 -12.37 -0.95
C LYS A 653 14.47 -11.21 -0.17
N GLY A 654 13.68 -10.18 0.16
CA GLY A 654 14.12 -9.06 0.99
C GLY A 654 14.53 -9.48 2.40
N TYR A 655 13.80 -10.43 3.00
CA TYR A 655 14.13 -11.00 4.29
C TYR A 655 15.48 -11.75 4.28
N TYR A 656 15.76 -12.54 3.23
CA TYR A 656 16.99 -13.34 3.16
C TYR A 656 18.22 -12.61 2.62
N GLU A 657 18.05 -11.66 1.69
CA GLU A 657 19.17 -11.08 0.94
C GLU A 657 19.47 -9.60 1.28
N ASP A 658 18.78 -9.03 2.27
CA ASP A 658 18.83 -7.61 2.66
C ASP A 658 18.89 -6.67 1.43
N LEU A 659 18.12 -7.04 0.39
CA LEU A 659 18.14 -6.32 -0.87
C LEU A 659 17.35 -5.03 -0.72
N LEU A 660 18.09 -3.93 -0.60
CA LEU A 660 17.67 -2.52 -0.73
C LEU A 660 16.92 -2.18 -2.04
N GLY A 661 16.55 -3.18 -2.86
CA GLY A 661 15.96 -3.07 -4.18
C GLY A 661 14.48 -3.46 -4.31
N VAL A 662 13.86 -4.02 -3.26
CA VAL A 662 12.48 -4.55 -3.27
C VAL A 662 11.40 -3.46 -3.45
N ASP A 663 11.73 -2.20 -3.21
CA ASP A 663 10.75 -1.14 -2.91
C ASP A 663 10.22 -0.31 -4.09
N ARG A 664 10.35 -0.77 -5.34
CA ARG A 664 10.11 0.15 -6.47
C ARG A 664 8.63 0.52 -6.68
N PHE A 665 7.64 -0.29 -6.27
CA PHE A 665 6.22 0.02 -6.57
C PHE A 665 5.16 -0.47 -5.57
N ASN A 666 5.51 -1.13 -4.45
CA ASN A 666 4.51 -1.70 -3.56
C ASN A 666 4.37 -1.01 -2.18
N THR A 667 3.27 -0.26 -1.98
CA THR A 667 2.92 0.36 -0.69
C THR A 667 2.55 -0.67 0.37
N ASP A 668 2.12 -1.88 0.02
CA ASP A 668 1.80 -2.93 1.01
C ASP A 668 3.09 -3.46 1.64
N LEU A 669 4.08 -3.81 0.81
CA LEU A 669 5.43 -4.15 1.28
C LEU A 669 6.08 -2.98 2.03
N TRP A 670 5.87 -1.75 1.56
CA TRP A 670 6.44 -0.57 2.20
C TRP A 670 5.79 -0.21 3.54
N ASP A 671 4.46 -0.36 3.69
CA ASP A 671 3.77 -0.22 4.97
C ASP A 671 4.28 -1.27 5.97
N ILE A 672 4.56 -2.48 5.49
CA ILE A 672 5.20 -3.54 6.26
C ILE A 672 6.62 -3.13 6.69
N TYR A 673 7.48 -2.70 5.75
CA TYR A 673 8.85 -2.28 6.04
C TYR A 673 8.95 -1.05 6.95
N ASN A 674 8.02 -0.09 6.87
CA ASN A 674 8.02 1.08 7.76
C ASN A 674 7.61 0.75 9.20
N LYS A 675 6.85 -0.33 9.39
CA LYS A 675 6.51 -0.80 10.73
C LYS A 675 7.63 -1.65 11.34
N ARG A 676 8.51 -2.22 10.50
CA ARG A 676 9.70 -2.96 10.96
C ARG A 676 10.61 -2.05 11.79
N PRO A 677 10.95 -2.44 13.03
CA PRO A 677 11.94 -1.75 13.82
C PRO A 677 13.28 -1.69 13.08
N THR A 678 14.04 -0.61 13.28
CA THR A 678 15.42 -0.50 12.79
C THR A 678 16.36 -1.54 13.40
N ASP A 679 15.98 -2.12 14.54
CA ASP A 679 16.72 -3.14 15.27
C ASP A 679 15.98 -4.50 15.16
N TRP A 680 15.92 -5.04 13.94
CA TRP A 680 15.33 -6.36 13.64
C TRP A 680 16.31 -7.18 12.80
N PRO A 681 17.47 -7.59 13.37
CA PRO A 681 18.55 -8.21 12.62
C PRO A 681 18.15 -9.59 12.08
N ALA A 682 18.77 -10.00 10.96
CA ALA A 682 18.78 -11.40 10.56
C ALA A 682 19.69 -12.21 11.48
N ILE A 683 19.47 -13.52 11.62
CA ILE A 683 20.26 -14.34 12.57
C ILE A 683 21.77 -14.28 12.29
N GLN A 684 22.18 -14.21 11.02
CA GLN A 684 23.57 -14.07 10.58
C GLN A 684 24.24 -12.73 10.92
N GLU A 685 23.47 -11.73 11.33
CA GLU A 685 23.95 -10.40 11.76
C GLU A 685 24.12 -10.31 13.28
N THR A 686 23.71 -11.36 14.00
CA THR A 686 23.81 -11.46 15.46
C THR A 686 24.99 -12.32 15.89
N GLU A 687 25.29 -12.35 17.19
CA GLU A 687 26.33 -13.23 17.75
C GLU A 687 25.98 -14.73 17.61
N ALA A 688 24.70 -15.06 17.40
CA ALA A 688 24.21 -16.44 17.27
C ALA A 688 24.45 -17.05 15.89
N GLY A 689 24.68 -16.25 14.85
CA GLY A 689 24.85 -16.71 13.48
C GLY A 689 26.23 -16.37 12.90
N ARG A 690 26.81 -17.30 12.15
CA ARG A 690 28.06 -17.10 11.40
C ARG A 690 27.82 -17.35 9.92
N ALA A 691 27.97 -16.33 9.09
CA ALA A 691 27.91 -16.49 7.64
C ALA A 691 29.11 -17.31 7.12
N THR A 692 28.82 -18.37 6.38
CA THR A 692 29.82 -19.22 5.73
C THR A 692 29.94 -18.84 4.25
N ARG A 693 31.16 -18.92 3.70
CA ARG A 693 31.40 -18.67 2.27
C ARG A 693 31.29 -19.96 1.43
N ASP A 694 30.72 -21.00 2.00
CA ASP A 694 30.61 -22.32 1.42
C ASP A 694 29.14 -22.65 1.10
N PHE A 695 28.86 -23.94 0.96
CA PHE A 695 27.55 -24.47 0.64
C PHE A 695 26.45 -24.14 1.67
N LEU A 696 26.78 -23.97 2.96
CA LEU A 696 25.80 -23.82 4.02
C LEU A 696 25.22 -22.43 4.19
N ILE A 697 25.89 -21.40 3.64
CA ILE A 697 25.51 -19.98 3.74
C ILE A 697 25.65 -19.41 5.16
N VAL A 698 25.11 -20.10 6.17
CA VAL A 698 25.08 -19.69 7.57
C VAL A 698 25.17 -20.92 8.47
N GLU A 699 25.76 -20.77 9.65
CA GLU A 699 25.72 -21.77 10.71
C GLU A 699 25.49 -21.09 12.06
N LEU A 700 24.91 -21.82 13.02
CA LEU A 700 24.74 -21.31 14.38
C LEU A 700 26.01 -21.47 15.20
N VAL A 701 26.29 -20.48 16.05
CA VAL A 701 27.43 -20.49 16.97
C VAL A 701 27.04 -21.29 18.22
N PRO A 702 27.70 -22.43 18.53
CA PRO A 702 27.34 -23.26 19.68
C PRO A 702 27.41 -22.51 21.03
N SER A 703 26.61 -22.97 21.99
CA SER A 703 26.56 -22.43 23.37
C SER A 703 26.32 -20.92 23.44
N THR A 704 25.49 -20.40 22.55
CA THR A 704 25.16 -18.97 22.47
C THR A 704 23.70 -18.76 22.89
N ALA A 705 23.46 -17.75 23.70
CA ALA A 705 22.12 -17.32 24.11
C ALA A 705 21.96 -15.82 23.84
N ILE A 706 20.95 -15.46 23.06
CA ILE A 706 20.63 -14.07 22.72
C ILE A 706 19.13 -13.81 22.88
N GLU A 707 18.76 -12.53 22.95
CA GLU A 707 17.39 -12.11 22.70
C GLU A 707 17.24 -11.90 21.18
N PHE A 708 16.34 -12.65 20.55
CA PHE A 708 16.10 -12.57 19.11
C PHE A 708 14.61 -12.31 18.85
N HIS A 709 14.31 -11.15 18.25
CA HIS A 709 12.95 -10.70 17.94
C HIS A 709 12.01 -10.65 19.18
N GLY A 710 12.56 -10.37 20.36
CA GLY A 710 11.83 -10.26 21.63
C GLY A 710 11.61 -11.58 22.37
N SER A 711 12.20 -12.68 21.89
CA SER A 711 12.12 -14.01 22.48
C SER A 711 13.51 -14.55 22.80
N GLU A 712 13.60 -15.46 23.77
CA GLU A 712 14.86 -16.10 24.12
C GLU A 712 15.28 -17.10 23.03
N PHE A 713 16.52 -16.97 22.55
CA PHE A 713 17.08 -17.83 21.51
C PHE A 713 18.36 -18.49 22.03
N ILE A 714 18.25 -19.77 22.42
CA ILE A 714 19.37 -20.54 22.97
C ILE A 714 19.82 -21.59 21.95
N ILE A 715 21.12 -21.64 21.72
CA ILE A 715 21.82 -22.64 20.92
C ILE A 715 22.62 -23.52 21.86
N ASN A 716 22.42 -24.82 21.78
CA ASN A 716 23.11 -25.77 22.64
C ASN A 716 24.59 -25.96 22.26
N GLN A 717 25.32 -26.75 23.05
CA GLN A 717 26.75 -27.02 22.81
C GLN A 717 27.06 -27.69 21.47
N TRP A 718 26.06 -28.28 20.82
CA TRP A 718 26.20 -28.96 19.54
C TRP A 718 25.93 -28.06 18.33
N GLY A 719 25.52 -26.81 18.57
CA GLY A 719 25.30 -25.82 17.51
C GLY A 719 23.96 -26.00 16.78
N PHE A 720 22.91 -26.37 17.51
CA PHE A 720 21.52 -26.28 17.05
C PHE A 720 20.64 -25.64 18.13
N ARG A 721 19.55 -25.00 17.68
CA ARG A 721 18.69 -24.17 18.53
C ARG A 721 17.66 -25.03 19.25
N ASP A 722 18.04 -25.51 20.43
CA ASP A 722 17.25 -26.43 21.24
C ASP A 722 17.77 -26.46 22.68
N LYS A 723 17.17 -27.27 23.55
CA LYS A 723 17.75 -27.64 24.84
C LYS A 723 19.03 -28.46 24.69
N GLU A 724 19.72 -28.69 25.80
CA GLU A 724 20.89 -29.56 25.84
C GLU A 724 20.49 -31.04 25.75
N TYR A 725 21.21 -31.80 24.94
CA TYR A 725 21.06 -33.25 24.81
C TYR A 725 22.42 -33.93 24.96
N GLU A 726 22.41 -35.16 25.48
CA GLU A 726 23.59 -36.01 25.48
C GLU A 726 23.85 -36.56 24.07
N TRP A 727 25.11 -36.59 23.65
CA TRP A 727 25.50 -37.13 22.33
C TRP A 727 24.99 -38.56 22.14
N VAL A 728 25.09 -39.39 23.18
CA VAL A 728 24.51 -40.73 23.24
C VAL A 728 23.20 -40.64 24.00
N ALA A 729 22.11 -41.11 23.39
CA ALA A 729 20.81 -41.16 24.05
C ALA A 729 20.85 -42.01 25.32
N PRO A 730 20.14 -41.62 26.39
CA PRO A 730 19.93 -42.48 27.54
C PRO A 730 19.27 -43.81 27.15
N ASP A 731 19.46 -44.85 27.97
CA ASP A 731 18.84 -46.15 27.73
C ASP A 731 17.30 -46.02 27.68
N ASP A 732 16.69 -46.79 26.77
CA ASP A 732 15.23 -46.80 26.51
C ASP A 732 14.64 -45.47 26.00
N THR A 733 15.45 -44.57 25.43
CA THR A 733 15.00 -43.29 24.85
C THR A 733 14.65 -43.42 23.36
N PHE A 734 13.51 -42.86 22.95
CA PHE A 734 13.19 -42.64 21.54
C PHE A 734 13.64 -41.24 21.11
N ARG A 735 14.61 -41.18 20.21
CA ARG A 735 15.21 -39.98 19.66
C ARG A 735 14.81 -39.78 18.21
N ALA A 736 14.18 -38.65 17.92
CA ALA A 736 13.93 -38.18 16.57
C ALA A 736 14.77 -36.94 16.27
N VAL A 737 15.07 -36.72 15.00
CA VAL A 737 15.59 -35.43 14.50
C VAL A 737 14.54 -34.73 13.67
N LEU A 738 14.48 -33.42 13.76
CA LEU A 738 13.57 -32.57 12.99
C LEU A 738 14.40 -31.62 12.13
N LEU A 739 14.14 -31.63 10.82
CA LEU A 739 14.86 -30.85 9.82
C LEU A 739 13.89 -29.97 9.07
N GLY A 740 14.34 -28.76 8.75
CA GLY A 740 13.57 -27.81 7.96
C GLY A 740 14.15 -26.39 8.04
N PRO A 741 13.44 -25.41 7.47
CA PRO A 741 13.92 -24.05 7.36
C PRO A 741 13.67 -23.24 8.65
N SER A 742 13.67 -21.90 8.53
CA SER A 742 13.58 -20.94 9.64
C SER A 742 12.34 -21.04 10.54
N PHE A 743 11.19 -21.48 10.00
CA PHE A 743 9.97 -21.70 10.81
C PHE A 743 9.98 -23.04 11.56
N VAL A 744 10.84 -23.98 11.16
CA VAL A 744 11.13 -25.19 11.93
C VAL A 744 12.16 -24.88 13.02
N MET A 745 13.17 -24.08 12.70
CA MET A 745 14.08 -23.52 13.70
C MET A 745 13.32 -22.76 14.79
N GLY A 746 12.14 -22.19 14.49
CA GLY A 746 11.28 -21.44 15.42
C GLY A 746 11.67 -19.97 15.60
N SER A 747 12.06 -19.31 14.51
CA SER A 747 12.42 -17.89 14.51
C SER A 747 11.28 -17.03 15.09
N GLY A 748 11.54 -16.36 16.23
CA GLY A 748 10.60 -15.41 16.84
C GLY A 748 9.75 -15.94 18.00
N VAL A 749 9.91 -17.19 18.42
CA VAL A 749 9.31 -17.74 19.66
C VAL A 749 10.40 -18.20 20.62
N SER A 750 10.10 -18.45 21.89
CA SER A 750 11.07 -18.99 22.86
C SER A 750 11.35 -20.47 22.62
N ASN A 751 12.46 -21.01 23.13
CA ASN A 751 12.86 -22.42 22.89
C ASN A 751 11.82 -23.45 23.39
N ASP A 752 11.02 -23.14 24.41
CA ASP A 752 9.95 -24.01 24.94
C ASP A 752 8.60 -23.83 24.23
N GLU A 753 8.51 -22.84 23.33
CA GLU A 753 7.29 -22.48 22.59
C GLU A 753 7.28 -23.02 21.16
N THR A 754 8.41 -23.56 20.69
CA THR A 754 8.53 -24.19 19.38
C THR A 754 7.67 -25.45 19.30
N PHE A 755 7.27 -25.84 18.08
CA PHE A 755 6.24 -26.88 17.96
C PHE A 755 6.79 -28.27 18.34
N GLU A 756 8.08 -28.48 18.16
CA GLU A 756 8.79 -29.69 18.56
C GLU A 756 8.97 -29.76 20.07
N ALA A 757 9.29 -28.66 20.75
CA ALA A 757 9.39 -28.64 22.20
C ALA A 757 8.01 -28.91 22.84
N VAL A 758 6.95 -28.32 22.29
CA VAL A 758 5.57 -28.57 22.72
C VAL A 758 5.16 -30.03 22.45
N LEU A 759 5.53 -30.60 21.30
CA LEU A 759 5.26 -32.00 20.96
C LEU A 759 6.03 -32.96 21.88
N GLU A 760 7.32 -32.71 22.12
CA GLU A 760 8.17 -33.54 22.97
C GLU A 760 7.67 -33.53 24.42
N ALA A 761 7.38 -32.34 24.98
CA ALA A 761 6.82 -32.22 26.31
C ALA A 761 5.49 -32.98 26.44
N ARG A 762 4.66 -32.94 25.40
CA ARG A 762 3.40 -33.67 25.36
C ARG A 762 3.60 -35.18 25.33
N LEU A 763 4.48 -35.70 24.47
CA LEU A 763 4.82 -37.13 24.40
C LEU A 763 5.33 -37.64 25.75
N ASN A 764 6.25 -36.90 26.36
CA ASN A 764 6.79 -37.22 27.68
C ASN A 764 5.75 -37.12 28.81
N SER A 765 4.69 -36.32 28.65
CA SER A 765 3.61 -36.24 29.64
C SER A 765 2.52 -37.32 29.48
N GLU A 766 2.23 -37.74 28.25
CA GLU A 766 1.07 -38.59 27.94
C GLU A 766 1.42 -40.08 27.77
N ILE A 767 2.59 -40.40 27.21
CA ILE A 767 2.95 -41.78 26.82
C ILE A 767 4.30 -42.27 27.34
N MET A 768 5.01 -41.45 28.12
CA MET A 768 6.23 -41.88 28.82
C MET A 768 5.99 -43.16 29.63
N GLY A 769 6.91 -44.11 29.51
CA GLY A 769 6.82 -45.42 30.18
C GLY A 769 5.87 -46.42 29.50
N ALA A 770 5.27 -46.08 28.35
CA ALA A 770 4.50 -47.05 27.56
C ALA A 770 5.43 -48.05 26.84
N VAL A 771 6.41 -47.52 26.10
CA VAL A 771 7.44 -48.29 25.38
C VAL A 771 8.82 -47.72 25.67
N TYR A 772 8.94 -46.39 25.65
CA TYR A 772 10.19 -45.67 25.91
C TYR A 772 10.12 -44.94 27.25
N SER A 773 11.26 -44.85 27.94
CA SER A 773 11.42 -44.12 29.20
C SER A 773 11.44 -42.60 29.00
N GLU A 774 11.80 -42.16 27.80
CA GLU A 774 11.92 -40.76 27.42
C GLU A 774 11.79 -40.59 25.90
N TYR A 775 11.30 -39.43 25.48
CA TYR A 775 11.24 -39.00 24.09
C TYR A 775 12.07 -37.73 23.91
N GLU A 776 12.93 -37.71 22.90
CA GLU A 776 13.76 -36.57 22.53
C GLU A 776 13.52 -36.20 21.05
N ILE A 777 13.30 -34.91 20.77
CA ILE A 777 13.16 -34.40 19.39
C ILE A 777 14.19 -33.30 19.18
N LEU A 778 15.31 -33.64 18.54
CA LEU A 778 16.40 -32.69 18.30
C LEU A 778 16.07 -31.80 17.10
N ASN A 779 15.92 -30.50 17.35
CA ASN A 779 15.65 -29.52 16.31
C ASN A 779 16.92 -29.14 15.54
N PHE A 780 17.08 -29.68 14.33
CA PHE A 780 18.11 -29.30 13.36
C PHE A 780 17.62 -28.25 12.34
N GLY A 781 16.47 -27.62 12.61
CA GLY A 781 15.94 -26.55 11.78
C GLY A 781 16.91 -25.37 11.68
N MET A 782 17.07 -24.81 10.48
CA MET A 782 18.04 -23.76 10.20
C MET A 782 17.47 -22.70 9.26
N ALA A 783 17.56 -21.44 9.65
CA ALA A 783 17.20 -20.34 8.77
C ALA A 783 18.14 -20.26 7.55
N GLY A 784 17.56 -20.05 6.36
CA GLY A 784 18.29 -19.90 5.10
C GLY A 784 18.70 -21.20 4.42
N TYR A 785 18.45 -22.36 5.05
CA TYR A 785 18.68 -23.65 4.42
C TYR A 785 17.59 -23.95 3.39
N SER A 786 17.96 -24.60 2.30
CA SER A 786 17.03 -25.29 1.41
C SER A 786 17.17 -26.80 1.62
N ALA A 787 16.32 -27.56 0.92
CA ALA A 787 16.37 -29.01 0.84
C ALA A 787 17.80 -29.60 0.72
N LEU A 788 18.65 -28.95 -0.07
CA LEU A 788 20.03 -29.40 -0.30
C LEU A 788 20.93 -29.21 0.94
N GLN A 789 20.80 -28.08 1.65
CA GLN A 789 21.52 -27.85 2.90
C GLN A 789 20.96 -28.70 4.04
N GLU A 790 19.66 -28.93 4.08
CA GLU A 790 19.00 -29.81 5.06
C GLU A 790 19.47 -31.26 4.91
N LEU A 791 19.54 -31.77 3.67
CA LEU A 791 20.12 -33.09 3.39
C LEU A 791 21.58 -33.17 3.87
N TRP A 792 22.39 -32.15 3.61
CA TRP A 792 23.77 -32.13 4.09
C TRP A 792 23.86 -32.12 5.62
N ALA A 793 23.01 -31.33 6.29
CA ALA A 793 22.95 -31.25 7.73
C ALA A 793 22.51 -32.59 8.35
N TYR A 794 21.58 -33.28 7.69
CA TYR A 794 21.17 -34.61 8.08
C TYR A 794 22.32 -35.62 7.97
N GLU A 795 22.92 -35.72 6.78
CA GLU A 795 24.01 -36.65 6.46
C GLU A 795 25.25 -36.43 7.32
N SER A 796 25.66 -35.17 7.45
CA SER A 796 26.96 -34.82 8.05
C SER A 796 26.89 -34.54 9.55
N ARG A 797 25.71 -34.25 10.09
CA ARG A 797 25.54 -33.88 11.51
C ARG A 797 24.48 -34.72 12.20
N ALA A 798 23.22 -34.67 11.77
CA ALA A 798 22.11 -35.24 12.55
C ALA A 798 22.23 -36.77 12.75
N LEU A 799 22.70 -37.51 11.72
CA LEU A 799 22.90 -38.96 11.82
C LEU A 799 23.90 -39.37 12.91
N THR A 800 24.83 -38.48 13.30
CA THR A 800 25.81 -38.79 14.35
C THR A 800 25.18 -39.01 15.73
N PHE A 801 23.96 -38.48 15.94
CA PHE A 801 23.17 -38.65 17.17
C PHE A 801 22.35 -39.96 17.19
N ARG A 802 22.46 -40.79 16.14
CA ARG A 802 21.79 -42.10 15.98
C ARG A 802 20.27 -42.05 16.26
N PRO A 803 19.51 -41.19 15.56
CA PRO A 803 18.07 -41.11 15.76
C PRO A 803 17.34 -42.39 15.28
N GLN A 804 16.18 -42.69 15.85
CA GLN A 804 15.27 -43.73 15.35
C GLN A 804 14.33 -43.20 14.26
N ALA A 805 14.07 -41.90 14.21
CA ALA A 805 13.24 -41.27 13.18
C ALA A 805 13.80 -39.92 12.74
N ALA A 806 13.57 -39.55 11.48
CA ALA A 806 13.94 -38.25 10.93
C ALA A 806 12.73 -37.60 10.26
N PHE A 807 12.28 -36.48 10.81
CA PHE A 807 11.23 -35.64 10.25
C PHE A 807 11.85 -34.61 9.32
N TYR A 808 11.56 -34.73 8.03
CA TYR A 808 11.87 -33.73 7.01
C TYR A 808 10.63 -32.86 6.79
N VAL A 809 10.72 -31.56 7.07
CA VAL A 809 9.58 -30.64 6.95
C VAL A 809 9.69 -29.84 5.64
N ALA A 810 8.83 -30.18 4.68
CA ALA A 810 8.73 -29.48 3.41
C ALA A 810 7.62 -28.42 3.41
N HIS A 811 7.71 -27.49 2.46
CA HIS A 811 6.71 -26.42 2.31
C HIS A 811 6.48 -26.04 0.83
N GLN A 812 5.46 -25.22 0.54
CA GLN A 812 5.08 -24.90 -0.84
C GLN A 812 6.12 -24.09 -1.66
N LEU A 813 7.24 -23.68 -1.05
CA LEU A 813 8.31 -22.93 -1.73
C LEU A 813 9.60 -23.77 -1.86
N GLU A 814 9.52 -25.08 -1.61
CA GLU A 814 10.65 -26.02 -1.58
C GLU A 814 11.55 -25.87 -2.82
N THR A 815 10.95 -26.03 -3.99
CA THR A 815 11.65 -26.00 -5.29
C THR A 815 12.29 -24.65 -5.57
N ASP A 816 11.57 -23.55 -5.30
CA ASP A 816 12.05 -22.19 -5.56
C ASP A 816 13.25 -21.83 -4.66
N ILE A 817 13.17 -22.15 -3.37
CA ILE A 817 14.26 -21.88 -2.42
C ILE A 817 15.47 -22.78 -2.72
N LEU A 818 15.23 -24.04 -3.10
CA LEU A 818 16.28 -24.96 -3.56
C LEU A 818 17.04 -24.39 -4.75
N VAL A 819 16.33 -24.06 -5.83
CA VAL A 819 16.95 -23.55 -7.07
C VAL A 819 17.68 -22.24 -6.82
N ARG A 820 17.10 -21.32 -6.02
CA ARG A 820 17.73 -20.05 -5.68
C ARG A 820 19.04 -20.24 -4.93
N ASN A 821 19.04 -21.05 -3.87
CA ASN A 821 20.25 -21.31 -3.08
C ASN A 821 21.33 -21.95 -3.96
N LEU A 822 20.97 -22.93 -4.79
CA LEU A 822 21.92 -23.56 -5.71
C LEU A 822 22.49 -22.56 -6.73
N ALA A 823 21.64 -21.70 -7.30
CA ALA A 823 22.04 -20.67 -8.25
C ALA A 823 23.02 -19.67 -7.61
N ASP A 824 22.71 -19.17 -6.40
CA ASP A 824 23.59 -18.24 -5.67
C ASP A 824 24.95 -18.89 -5.35
N ARG A 825 24.95 -20.13 -4.87
CA ARG A 825 26.19 -20.87 -4.58
C ARG A 825 27.01 -21.12 -5.85
N ALA A 826 26.38 -21.50 -6.96
CA ALA A 826 27.03 -21.74 -8.24
C ALA A 826 27.67 -20.45 -8.81
N VAL A 827 26.93 -19.34 -8.78
CA VAL A 827 27.41 -18.03 -9.28
C VAL A 827 28.60 -17.52 -8.48
N ARG A 828 28.63 -17.79 -7.16
CA ARG A 828 29.75 -17.44 -6.27
C ARG A 828 30.93 -18.41 -6.35
N GLY A 829 30.80 -19.50 -7.11
CA GLY A 829 31.85 -20.52 -7.23
C GLY A 829 32.08 -21.31 -5.94
N ALA A 830 31.03 -21.52 -5.13
CA ALA A 830 31.12 -22.33 -3.94
C ALA A 830 31.41 -23.80 -4.30
N VAL A 831 32.14 -24.50 -3.43
CA VAL A 831 32.38 -25.94 -3.56
C VAL A 831 31.11 -26.67 -3.14
N LEU A 832 30.53 -27.45 -4.05
CA LEU A 832 29.32 -28.22 -3.79
C LEU A 832 29.67 -29.63 -3.32
N PRO A 833 29.02 -30.14 -2.25
CA PRO A 833 29.37 -31.42 -1.65
C PRO A 833 28.97 -32.65 -2.49
N TYR A 834 28.05 -32.49 -3.44
CA TYR A 834 27.49 -33.57 -4.23
C TYR A 834 27.84 -33.46 -5.71
N GLU A 835 28.32 -34.55 -6.32
CA GLU A 835 28.70 -34.59 -7.74
C GLU A 835 27.50 -34.30 -8.66
N HIS A 836 26.34 -34.85 -8.34
CA HIS A 836 25.10 -34.63 -9.09
C HIS A 836 24.74 -33.13 -9.25
N LEU A 837 24.99 -32.31 -8.23
CA LEU A 837 24.74 -30.86 -8.32
C LEU A 837 25.68 -30.18 -9.33
N ASN A 838 26.94 -30.61 -9.40
CA ASN A 838 27.90 -30.11 -10.39
C ASN A 838 27.46 -30.51 -11.81
N ASP A 839 26.95 -31.72 -11.99
CA ASP A 839 26.42 -32.18 -13.29
C ASP A 839 25.22 -31.35 -13.73
N VAL A 840 24.25 -31.11 -12.84
CA VAL A 840 23.07 -30.29 -13.15
C VAL A 840 23.47 -28.85 -13.49
N ILE A 841 24.40 -28.24 -12.74
CA ILE A 841 24.92 -26.90 -13.04
C ILE A 841 25.58 -26.84 -14.42
N ASN A 842 26.38 -27.85 -14.76
CA ASN A 842 27.04 -27.93 -16.06
C ASN A 842 26.02 -28.11 -17.20
N GLN A 843 24.99 -28.94 -16.99
CA GLN A 843 23.90 -29.16 -17.96
C GLN A 843 23.03 -27.92 -18.14
N ALA A 844 22.72 -27.21 -17.06
CA ALA A 844 22.02 -25.92 -17.07
C ALA A 844 22.88 -24.80 -17.69
N GLY A 845 24.20 -25.03 -17.84
CA GLY A 845 25.13 -24.05 -18.37
C GLY A 845 25.31 -22.85 -17.44
N VAL A 846 25.21 -23.05 -16.13
CA VAL A 846 25.44 -22.02 -15.12
C VAL A 846 26.95 -21.90 -14.86
N GLN A 847 27.44 -20.66 -14.75
CA GLN A 847 28.87 -20.37 -14.59
C GLN A 847 29.09 -19.31 -13.50
N ALA A 848 30.25 -19.37 -12.85
CA ALA A 848 30.64 -18.36 -11.87
C ALA A 848 30.68 -16.96 -12.50
N GLY A 849 30.16 -15.96 -11.78
CA GLY A 849 30.05 -14.57 -12.25
C GLY A 849 28.84 -14.26 -13.16
N MET A 850 27.99 -15.25 -13.47
CA MET A 850 26.66 -15.03 -14.06
C MET A 850 25.75 -14.25 -13.10
N SER A 851 24.74 -13.53 -13.60
CA SER A 851 23.74 -12.92 -12.69
C SER A 851 22.89 -13.99 -12.02
N SER A 852 22.57 -13.84 -10.73
CA SER A 852 21.76 -14.81 -9.98
C SER A 852 20.42 -15.10 -10.66
N GLU A 853 19.75 -14.09 -11.23
CA GLU A 853 18.46 -14.26 -11.91
C GLU A 853 18.57 -15.10 -13.21
N GLU A 854 19.73 -15.04 -13.88
CA GLU A 854 19.98 -15.88 -15.06
C GLU A 854 20.25 -17.33 -14.64
N ALA A 855 21.04 -17.51 -13.58
CA ALA A 855 21.36 -18.82 -13.05
C ALA A 855 20.10 -19.54 -12.52
N GLU A 856 19.28 -18.84 -11.74
CA GLU A 856 18.00 -19.33 -11.20
C GLU A 856 17.08 -19.80 -12.34
N ARG A 857 16.87 -18.97 -13.37
CA ARG A 857 16.05 -19.34 -14.53
C ARG A 857 16.60 -20.53 -15.32
N ARG A 858 17.92 -20.68 -15.43
CA ARG A 858 18.54 -21.83 -16.11
C ARG A 858 18.39 -23.12 -15.32
N LEU A 859 18.39 -23.02 -13.99
CA LEU A 859 18.24 -24.16 -13.08
C LEU A 859 16.78 -24.50 -12.81
N GLN A 860 15.83 -23.57 -12.99
CA GLN A 860 14.40 -23.80 -12.76
C GLN A 860 13.85 -25.08 -13.42
N PRO A 861 14.18 -25.41 -14.68
CA PRO A 861 13.73 -26.66 -15.31
C PRO A 861 14.23 -27.94 -14.64
N PHE A 862 15.30 -27.85 -13.84
CA PHE A 862 15.88 -28.96 -13.07
C PHE A 862 15.37 -29.01 -11.62
N GLY A 863 14.50 -28.06 -11.21
CA GLY A 863 14.03 -27.95 -9.83
C GLY A 863 13.38 -29.24 -9.30
N ALA A 864 12.41 -29.79 -10.04
CA ALA A 864 11.73 -31.04 -9.67
C ALA A 864 12.71 -32.23 -9.61
N GLU A 865 13.65 -32.33 -10.57
CA GLU A 865 14.70 -33.36 -10.55
C GLU A 865 15.55 -33.26 -9.27
N LEU A 866 15.94 -32.05 -8.88
CA LEU A 866 16.76 -31.81 -7.70
C LEU A 866 16.00 -32.11 -6.39
N VAL A 867 14.71 -31.76 -6.30
CA VAL A 867 13.86 -32.12 -5.14
C VAL A 867 13.74 -33.64 -5.04
N THR A 868 13.35 -34.29 -6.14
CA THR A 868 13.24 -35.76 -6.21
C THR A 868 14.55 -36.44 -5.81
N TRP A 869 15.70 -35.97 -6.32
CA TRP A 869 17.02 -36.50 -5.97
C TRP A 869 17.31 -36.33 -4.48
N THR A 870 17.01 -35.15 -3.92
CA THR A 870 17.22 -34.85 -2.50
C THR A 870 16.41 -35.80 -1.61
N TYR A 871 15.13 -36.00 -1.94
CA TYR A 871 14.24 -36.91 -1.22
C TYR A 871 14.70 -38.37 -1.30
N GLN A 872 15.09 -38.84 -2.49
CA GLN A 872 15.60 -40.20 -2.69
C GLN A 872 16.88 -40.42 -1.88
N ARG A 873 17.80 -39.46 -1.90
CA ARG A 873 19.06 -39.56 -1.15
C ARG A 873 18.83 -39.55 0.36
N PHE A 874 17.91 -38.72 0.84
CA PHE A 874 17.49 -38.67 2.23
C PHE A 874 16.94 -40.00 2.73
N VAL A 875 15.98 -40.59 1.99
CA VAL A 875 15.38 -41.89 2.33
C VAL A 875 16.43 -43.00 2.27
N GLN A 876 17.26 -43.03 1.21
CA GLN A 876 18.29 -44.04 1.05
C GLN A 876 19.19 -44.12 2.29
N ILE A 877 19.72 -42.99 2.76
CA ILE A 877 20.63 -42.96 3.89
C ILE A 877 19.92 -43.24 5.21
N SER A 878 18.66 -42.80 5.34
CA SER A 878 17.85 -43.13 6.50
C SER A 878 17.71 -44.64 6.65
N LEU A 879 17.36 -45.33 5.56
CA LEU A 879 17.24 -46.79 5.55
C LEU A 879 18.57 -47.50 5.78
N GLU A 880 19.68 -47.00 5.19
CA GLU A 880 21.03 -47.52 5.43
C GLU A 880 21.45 -47.45 6.91
N ASN A 881 20.93 -46.48 7.67
CA ASN A 881 21.21 -46.28 9.08
C ASN A 881 20.09 -46.76 10.03
N GLY A 882 19.05 -47.42 9.49
CA GLY A 882 17.92 -47.92 10.29
C GLY A 882 17.03 -46.82 10.88
N VAL A 883 17.06 -45.61 10.32
CA VAL A 883 16.24 -44.46 10.71
C VAL A 883 14.94 -44.47 9.91
N LEU A 884 13.81 -44.20 10.55
CA LEU A 884 12.50 -44.05 9.90
C LEU A 884 12.38 -42.65 9.25
N PRO A 885 12.34 -42.52 7.91
CA PRO A 885 12.18 -41.22 7.26
C PRO A 885 10.70 -40.82 7.22
N VAL A 886 10.38 -39.66 7.78
CA VAL A 886 9.03 -39.08 7.83
C VAL A 886 9.06 -37.74 7.11
N TRP A 887 8.20 -37.57 6.11
CA TRP A 887 8.03 -36.32 5.39
C TRP A 887 6.79 -35.60 5.93
N VAL A 888 6.96 -34.33 6.29
CA VAL A 888 5.92 -33.49 6.87
C VAL A 888 5.67 -32.30 5.95
N PHE A 889 4.46 -32.17 5.41
CA PHE A 889 4.09 -30.93 4.74
C PHE A 889 3.60 -29.89 5.75
N LEU A 890 4.28 -28.76 5.87
CA LEU A 890 3.89 -27.64 6.70
C LEU A 890 3.78 -26.36 5.85
N PRO A 891 2.57 -25.82 5.63
CA PRO A 891 2.43 -24.61 4.82
C PRO A 891 3.06 -23.39 5.49
N THR A 892 3.74 -22.55 4.68
CA THR A 892 4.18 -21.22 5.14
C THR A 892 2.99 -20.27 5.29
N LEU A 893 3.11 -19.27 6.17
CA LEU A 893 2.08 -18.23 6.36
C LEU A 893 2.23 -17.05 5.36
N GLU A 894 3.30 -17.03 4.56
CA GLU A 894 3.66 -15.95 3.62
C GLU A 894 2.86 -15.95 2.33
N ALA A 895 2.49 -17.15 1.87
CA ALA A 895 1.78 -17.37 0.61
C ALA A 895 0.57 -18.27 0.85
N SER A 896 -0.48 -18.10 0.04
CA SER A 896 -1.57 -19.06 -0.01
C SER A 896 -1.04 -20.44 -0.38
N VAL A 897 -1.56 -21.48 0.28
CA VAL A 897 -1.21 -22.87 -0.04
C VAL A 897 -1.74 -23.19 -1.43
N ASP A 898 -0.83 -23.44 -2.37
CA ASP A 898 -1.17 -24.06 -3.63
C ASP A 898 -1.28 -25.57 -3.40
N LEU A 899 -2.51 -26.08 -3.40
CA LEU A 899 -2.80 -27.49 -3.15
C LEU A 899 -2.26 -28.39 -4.26
N GLU A 900 -2.06 -27.88 -5.48
CA GLU A 900 -1.49 -28.65 -6.59
C GLU A 900 0.00 -28.89 -6.32
N ILE A 901 0.75 -27.84 -5.96
CA ILE A 901 2.17 -27.94 -5.59
C ILE A 901 2.35 -28.82 -4.35
N ALA A 902 1.50 -28.66 -3.32
CA ALA A 902 1.55 -29.48 -2.13
C ALA A 902 1.39 -30.98 -2.45
N GLN A 903 0.45 -31.29 -3.36
CA GLN A 903 0.22 -32.67 -3.80
C GLN A 903 1.38 -33.21 -4.64
N GLU A 904 1.97 -32.41 -5.55
CA GLU A 904 3.14 -32.81 -6.34
C GLU A 904 4.32 -33.18 -5.43
N LEU A 905 4.62 -32.36 -4.42
CA LEU A 905 5.69 -32.65 -3.46
C LEU A 905 5.40 -33.89 -2.60
N GLU A 906 4.13 -34.10 -2.21
CA GLU A 906 3.72 -35.30 -1.49
C GLU A 906 3.88 -36.56 -2.34
N ASP A 907 3.49 -36.51 -3.62
CA ASP A 907 3.63 -37.63 -4.56
C ASP A 907 5.12 -37.98 -4.78
N GLU A 908 6.00 -36.98 -4.89
CA GLU A 908 7.46 -37.17 -4.96
C GLU A 908 8.02 -37.80 -3.67
N ALA A 909 7.57 -37.36 -2.50
CA ALA A 909 7.99 -37.91 -1.21
C ALA A 909 7.53 -39.37 -1.03
N VAL A 910 6.29 -39.70 -1.46
CA VAL A 910 5.78 -41.07 -1.50
C VAL A 910 6.65 -41.94 -2.40
N ALA A 911 6.97 -41.46 -3.61
CA ALA A 911 7.79 -42.18 -4.57
C ALA A 911 9.22 -42.41 -4.07
N ALA A 912 9.78 -41.48 -3.29
CA ALA A 912 11.09 -41.63 -2.65
C ALA A 912 11.09 -42.65 -1.49
N GLY A 913 9.94 -42.94 -0.89
CA GLY A 913 9.77 -43.93 0.18
C GLY A 913 9.59 -43.37 1.59
N PHE A 914 9.21 -42.09 1.72
CA PHE A 914 8.89 -41.50 3.02
C PHE A 914 7.58 -42.03 3.61
N LYS A 915 7.44 -41.93 4.94
CA LYS A 915 6.13 -41.91 5.60
C LYS A 915 5.58 -40.49 5.59
N ILE A 916 4.34 -40.32 5.13
CA ILE A 916 3.76 -38.99 4.89
C ILE A 916 2.93 -38.51 6.08
N VAL A 917 3.12 -37.24 6.43
CA VAL A 917 2.28 -36.47 7.34
C VAL A 917 1.96 -35.13 6.69
N SER A 918 0.74 -34.97 6.17
CA SER A 918 0.31 -33.69 5.61
C SER A 918 -0.39 -32.84 6.68
N LEU A 919 0.11 -31.61 6.89
CA LEU A 919 -0.48 -30.59 7.75
C LEU A 919 -1.03 -29.41 6.91
N ALA A 920 -1.41 -29.63 5.65
CA ALA A 920 -1.93 -28.60 4.76
C ALA A 920 -3.16 -27.85 5.33
N ASP A 921 -3.94 -28.50 6.20
CA ASP A 921 -5.14 -28.00 6.85
C ASP A 921 -4.88 -27.25 8.18
N VAL A 922 -3.63 -27.20 8.66
CA VAL A 922 -3.32 -26.75 10.03
C VAL A 922 -3.79 -25.33 10.38
N TYR A 923 -3.87 -24.45 9.37
CA TYR A 923 -4.29 -23.05 9.54
C TYR A 923 -5.68 -22.76 8.94
N GLU A 924 -6.44 -23.78 8.54
CA GLU A 924 -7.73 -23.59 7.89
C GLU A 924 -8.72 -22.82 8.79
N GLY A 925 -9.36 -21.78 8.23
CA GLY A 925 -10.34 -20.95 8.94
C GLY A 925 -9.75 -20.00 9.99
N LYS A 926 -8.42 -19.85 10.08
CA LYS A 926 -7.74 -18.91 10.98
C LYS A 926 -7.41 -17.59 10.30
N ASP A 927 -7.33 -16.52 11.08
CA ASP A 927 -6.76 -15.26 10.62
C ASP A 927 -5.23 -15.35 10.68
N ILE A 928 -4.57 -15.40 9.51
CA ILE A 928 -3.12 -15.52 9.39
C ILE A 928 -2.38 -14.43 10.18
N ARG A 929 -2.92 -13.20 10.25
CA ARG A 929 -2.28 -12.10 10.98
C ARG A 929 -2.22 -12.33 12.49
N SER A 930 -3.07 -13.19 13.02
CA SER A 930 -3.05 -13.59 14.43
C SER A 930 -2.03 -14.69 14.74
N LEU A 931 -1.48 -15.33 13.69
CA LEU A 931 -0.57 -16.46 13.80
C LEU A 931 0.88 -16.13 13.44
N ILE A 932 1.18 -14.89 13.04
CA ILE A 932 2.54 -14.46 12.68
C ILE A 932 3.20 -13.67 13.81
N VAL A 933 4.53 -13.64 13.84
CA VAL A 933 5.33 -12.88 14.82
C VAL A 933 5.10 -11.38 14.66
N ALA A 934 5.11 -10.87 13.43
CA ALA A 934 4.85 -9.46 13.14
C ALA A 934 4.32 -9.24 11.71
N ASP A 935 3.78 -8.04 11.42
CA ASP A 935 3.32 -7.69 10.06
C ASP A 935 4.42 -7.82 8.98
N TRP A 936 5.71 -7.76 9.38
CA TRP A 936 6.90 -7.91 8.53
C TRP A 936 7.63 -9.24 8.73
N ASP A 937 7.12 -10.10 9.61
CA ASP A 937 7.75 -11.35 9.98
C ASP A 937 6.66 -12.44 10.04
N TYR A 938 6.56 -13.19 8.94
CA TYR A 938 5.52 -14.19 8.72
C TYR A 938 5.86 -15.56 9.33
N HIS A 939 6.90 -15.65 10.15
CA HIS A 939 7.13 -16.85 10.95
C HIS A 939 5.93 -17.08 11.89
N PRO A 940 5.55 -18.35 12.13
CA PRO A 940 4.52 -18.66 13.10
C PRO A 940 4.89 -18.11 14.48
N ASN A 941 3.97 -17.41 15.14
CA ASN A 941 4.11 -17.07 16.55
C ASN A 941 3.79 -18.29 17.43
N GLN A 942 3.80 -18.09 18.76
CA GLN A 942 3.52 -19.14 19.74
C GLN A 942 2.20 -19.90 19.46
N GLU A 943 1.12 -19.21 19.10
CA GLU A 943 -0.17 -19.88 18.81
C GLU A 943 -0.09 -20.67 17.49
N GLY A 944 0.63 -20.16 16.50
CA GLY A 944 0.93 -20.88 15.27
C GLY A 944 1.68 -22.19 15.53
N HIS A 945 2.79 -22.13 16.28
CA HIS A 945 3.56 -23.31 16.69
C HIS A 945 2.71 -24.32 17.48
N LYS A 946 1.83 -23.85 18.38
CA LYS A 946 0.93 -24.71 19.13
C LYS A 946 -0.07 -25.45 18.24
N LEU A 947 -0.64 -24.81 17.23
CA LEU A 947 -1.53 -25.46 16.26
C LEU A 947 -0.81 -26.57 15.49
N VAL A 948 0.44 -26.30 15.07
CA VAL A 948 1.31 -27.29 14.41
C VAL A 948 1.58 -28.48 15.32
N ALA A 949 1.99 -28.25 16.58
CA ALA A 949 2.26 -29.31 17.53
C ALA A 949 1.04 -30.22 17.77
N VAL A 950 -0.16 -29.61 17.93
CA VAL A 950 -1.42 -30.35 18.12
C VAL A 950 -1.75 -31.21 16.90
N ARG A 951 -1.66 -30.64 15.69
CA ARG A 951 -2.03 -31.33 14.46
C ARG A 951 -1.02 -32.40 14.07
N LEU A 952 0.27 -32.19 14.34
CA LEU A 952 1.34 -33.16 14.15
C LEU A 952 1.20 -34.35 15.11
N TYR A 953 0.90 -34.10 16.39
CA TYR A 953 0.60 -35.17 17.36
C TYR A 953 -0.58 -36.05 16.90
N GLN A 954 -1.67 -35.42 16.43
CA GLN A 954 -2.82 -36.13 15.88
C GLN A 954 -2.45 -36.96 14.65
N ALA A 955 -1.61 -36.41 13.76
CA ALA A 955 -1.14 -37.11 12.58
C ALA A 955 -0.33 -38.36 12.95
N ILE A 956 0.65 -38.22 13.85
CA ILE A 956 1.48 -39.34 14.36
C ILE A 956 0.58 -40.44 14.94
N LEU A 957 -0.41 -40.07 15.75
CA LEU A 957 -1.39 -41.01 16.32
C LEU A 957 -2.21 -41.74 15.25
N SER A 958 -2.65 -41.01 14.22
CA SER A 958 -3.55 -41.54 13.18
C SER A 958 -2.83 -42.38 12.11
N THR A 959 -1.52 -42.20 11.95
CA THR A 959 -0.70 -42.97 10.99
C THR A 959 -0.18 -44.23 11.67
N PRO A 960 -0.65 -45.45 11.30
CA PRO A 960 -0.38 -46.67 12.06
C PRO A 960 1.10 -46.97 12.28
N GLU A 961 1.95 -46.75 11.28
CA GLU A 961 3.38 -47.01 11.39
C GLU A 961 4.10 -46.02 12.31
N LEU A 962 3.68 -44.76 12.30
CA LEU A 962 4.23 -43.74 13.20
C LEU A 962 3.73 -43.98 14.63
N SER A 963 2.43 -44.24 14.78
CA SER A 963 1.81 -44.58 16.05
C SER A 963 2.52 -45.77 16.72
N GLN A 964 2.82 -46.81 15.92
CA GLN A 964 3.60 -47.96 16.39
C GLN A 964 5.06 -47.60 16.72
N ALA A 965 5.75 -46.83 15.87
CA ALA A 965 7.14 -46.44 16.09
C ALA A 965 7.32 -45.63 17.38
N PHE A 966 6.36 -44.74 17.67
CA PHE A 966 6.32 -43.93 18.90
C PHE A 966 5.77 -44.69 20.12
N GLY A 967 5.28 -45.92 19.95
CA GLY A 967 4.84 -46.76 21.07
C GLY A 967 3.46 -46.43 21.63
N PHE A 968 2.58 -45.83 20.83
CA PHE A 968 1.18 -45.67 21.20
C PHE A 968 0.48 -47.03 21.26
N LYS A 969 -0.39 -47.23 22.27
CA LYS A 969 -1.23 -48.43 22.35
C LYS A 969 -2.35 -48.33 21.31
N GLN A 970 -2.37 -49.26 20.36
CA GLN A 970 -3.45 -49.40 19.36
C GLN A 970 -4.80 -49.68 20.00
#